data_AF-A0A9D3TH61-F1
#
_entry.id   AF-A0A9D3TH61-F1
#
_cell.length_a   1.000
_cell.length_b   1.000
_cell.length_c   1.000
_cell.angle_alpha   90.00
_cell.angle_beta   90.00
_cell.angle_gamma   90.00
#
_symmetry.space_group_name_H-M   'P 1'
#
loop_
_entity.id
_entity.type
_entity.pdbx_description
1 polymer ?
#
loop_
_entity_poly.entity_id
_entity_poly.type
_entity_poly.pdbx_seq_one_letter_code
_entity_poly.pdbx_strand_id
1 'polypeptide(L)'
;MSAFCLNLHSTTAAISAPPELDSDCMEEPLEHGIKPPQDSGGFPSHSLLYTGPGGLGMALEEELAMLTRDREESADLTALETPVNGQDPDLLSLFRQKEKDLVLAAKLGKALLERNQDLTKQYEKMNKDLNEKLEHLEQEKHELRRRLESREGKWEGRVAELETDLRQLQGELERQQAQLREADRDKTRAIAELSEQNHRLLEQLNRAAEVERQLSTQVHSLRDDFREKSISTSQHMSRLESLQAEIKMLSERKRELERRVGAMLEENEMLQTTVDELQERTLVLERQCHEKDLQLRQSQLELQEVRMSHRQLSARLEELSEERNLQGLGPHPASLLCEIEQSMEQEELEQEREQLRLQMWEAYCQVRSLCSHLRGNDITDSALSTDSSMDESSETSSAKDVPTGSLHTSLLELRRLTQNLMDGNESTGSRRSDEEALEDQVRKLGEELRAVRELYDNEQERTRASQEEALQLHNQVALLSVELSSLREDSERLRAMAEVREPSEQLQSAIRDRDDAIAKKKAVEMELAKCKIDIMSLNSQLLDAIQQKLNLSQQLEAWQWPFLSFRTTPLWYPPPAFEDDMHRVIDQQLMDKHQDEWRVSPYSFSGGSGGRGGPSAPASRRTRRQADGDKKLFSFFKKN
;
A
#
# COMPACT_ATOMS: atom_id res chain seq x y z
N MET A 1 35.03 21.95 20.24
CA MET A 1 35.44 23.12 19.43
C MET A 1 34.44 23.29 18.31
N SER A 2 34.21 24.55 17.90
CA SER A 2 33.19 25.10 16.98
C SER A 2 31.73 25.09 17.46
N ALA A 3 31.38 26.18 18.13
CA ALA A 3 30.05 26.71 18.32
C ALA A 3 29.52 27.35 17.02
N PHE A 4 28.20 27.39 16.82
CA PHE A 4 27.49 28.56 16.30
C PHE A 4 25.97 28.40 16.56
N CYS A 5 25.52 28.99 17.66
CA CYS A 5 24.14 29.39 17.87
C CYS A 5 24.02 30.86 17.45
N LEU A 6 23.07 31.23 16.62
CA LEU A 6 22.55 32.61 16.61
C LEU A 6 21.04 32.63 16.38
N ASN A 7 20.43 33.45 17.23
CA ASN A 7 19.02 33.65 17.47
C ASN A 7 18.34 34.49 16.40
N LEU A 8 17.02 34.28 16.32
CA LEU A 8 16.02 35.26 15.93
C LEU A 8 16.24 36.62 16.61
N HIS A 9 16.05 37.72 15.87
CA HIS A 9 14.92 38.65 16.02
C HIS A 9 15.14 39.95 15.21
N SER A 10 14.02 40.43 14.65
CA SER A 10 13.62 41.84 14.52
C SER A 10 13.76 42.59 13.18
N THR A 11 12.63 43.23 12.87
CA THR A 11 12.41 44.54 12.24
C THR A 11 12.33 44.67 10.71
N THR A 12 11.09 44.68 10.18
CA THR A 12 10.45 45.82 9.47
C THR A 12 8.97 45.43 9.23
N ALA A 13 8.02 45.84 10.08
CA ALA A 13 7.28 47.12 10.03
C ALA A 13 6.53 47.37 8.72
N ALA A 14 5.20 47.13 8.80
CA ALA A 14 4.07 47.87 8.22
C ALA A 14 4.02 48.15 6.70
N ILE A 15 2.86 47.86 6.10
CA ILE A 15 2.02 48.68 5.18
C ILE A 15 0.92 47.72 4.70
N SER A 16 -0.24 47.70 5.37
CA SER A 16 -1.48 48.44 5.03
C SER A 16 -2.02 48.22 3.62
N ALA A 17 -3.29 47.81 3.59
CA ALA A 17 -4.17 47.73 2.43
C ALA A 17 -4.58 49.16 1.91
N PRO A 18 -5.52 49.25 0.95
CA PRO A 18 -5.41 50.00 -0.31
C PRO A 18 -5.80 51.49 -0.20
N PRO A 19 -5.77 52.23 -1.32
CA PRO A 19 -6.77 53.27 -1.54
C PRO A 19 -7.49 53.10 -2.89
N GLU A 20 -8.82 52.98 -2.80
CA GLU A 20 -9.72 53.67 -3.71
C GLU A 20 -9.59 55.19 -3.47
N LEU A 21 -9.63 56.00 -4.53
CA LEU A 21 -10.28 57.32 -4.57
C LEU A 21 -10.37 57.79 -6.03
N ASP A 22 -11.62 57.88 -6.50
CA ASP A 22 -12.27 59.02 -7.14
C ASP A 22 -11.50 59.89 -8.15
N SER A 23 -12.05 59.94 -9.37
CA SER A 23 -12.18 61.20 -10.08
C SER A 23 -13.42 61.16 -10.98
N ASP A 24 -14.51 61.71 -10.46
CA ASP A 24 -15.68 62.13 -11.23
C ASP A 24 -15.45 63.51 -11.88
N CYS A 25 -16.25 63.77 -12.92
CA CYS A 25 -16.65 65.06 -13.52
C CYS A 25 -15.89 65.63 -14.74
N MET A 26 -16.60 65.49 -15.87
CA MET A 26 -17.04 66.53 -16.83
C MET A 26 -16.37 66.65 -18.22
N GLU A 27 -17.27 66.57 -19.21
CA GLU A 27 -17.27 67.17 -20.55
C GLU A 27 -16.67 66.41 -21.78
N GLU A 28 -17.60 65.83 -22.55
CA GLU A 28 -17.70 65.89 -24.02
C GLU A 28 -17.45 67.32 -24.58
N PRO A 29 -17.08 67.56 -25.88
CA PRO A 29 -17.86 67.06 -27.04
C PRO A 29 -17.17 66.85 -28.44
N LEU A 30 -17.89 66.07 -29.28
CA LEU A 30 -18.12 66.17 -30.75
C LEU A 30 -17.16 65.54 -31.82
N GLU A 31 -17.77 64.56 -32.53
CA GLU A 31 -18.02 64.41 -33.98
C GLU A 31 -17.02 63.82 -35.01
N HIS A 32 -17.46 62.72 -35.67
CA HIS A 32 -17.88 62.58 -37.10
C HIS A 32 -17.65 61.11 -37.54
N GLY A 33 -18.68 60.28 -37.81
CA GLY A 33 -19.53 60.22 -39.02
C GLY A 33 -19.43 58.78 -39.61
N ILE A 34 -20.35 58.12 -40.31
CA ILE A 34 -21.58 58.42 -41.06
C ILE A 34 -22.36 57.08 -41.17
N LYS A 35 -23.70 57.11 -41.02
CA LYS A 35 -24.67 56.08 -41.48
C LYS A 35 -25.55 56.72 -42.58
N PRO A 36 -26.00 55.98 -43.61
CA PRO A 36 -26.76 56.55 -44.73
C PRO A 36 -28.26 56.68 -44.41
N PRO A 37 -29.00 57.57 -45.11
CA PRO A 37 -30.35 58.00 -44.72
C PRO A 37 -31.49 57.31 -45.49
N GLN A 38 -32.66 57.32 -44.85
CA GLN A 38 -33.99 57.18 -45.46
C GLN A 38 -34.44 58.54 -45.99
N ASP A 39 -34.96 58.58 -47.22
CA ASP A 39 -35.62 59.74 -47.79
C ASP A 39 -37.14 59.70 -47.53
N SER A 40 -37.61 60.65 -46.74
CA SER A 40 -38.99 61.12 -46.69
C SER A 40 -38.98 62.65 -46.58
N GLY A 41 -38.86 63.31 -47.74
CA GLY A 41 -38.89 64.77 -47.87
C GLY A 41 -40.31 65.28 -48.11
N GLY A 42 -40.97 65.74 -47.04
CA GLY A 42 -42.05 66.71 -47.11
C GLY A 42 -41.48 68.12 -47.27
N PHE A 43 -42.11 68.92 -48.13
CA PHE A 43 -41.86 70.35 -48.31
C PHE A 43 -41.90 71.11 -46.97
N PRO A 44 -41.03 72.10 -46.80
CA PRO A 44 -41.56 73.45 -46.66
C PRO A 44 -40.73 74.48 -47.43
N SER A 45 -41.40 75.19 -48.32
CA SER A 45 -40.94 76.43 -48.93
C SER A 45 -41.21 77.59 -47.98
N HIS A 46 -40.19 78.34 -47.55
CA HIS A 46 -40.28 79.79 -47.25
C HIS A 46 -38.84 80.33 -47.11
N SER A 47 -38.37 81.09 -48.11
CA SER A 47 -38.34 82.56 -48.11
C SER A 47 -37.15 83.14 -47.33
N LEU A 48 -36.22 83.78 -48.06
CA LEU A 48 -36.01 85.24 -48.05
C LEU A 48 -34.64 85.56 -48.69
N LEU A 49 -34.67 86.51 -49.63
CA LEU A 49 -33.77 87.66 -49.79
C LEU A 49 -34.15 88.33 -51.13
N TYR A 50 -35.15 89.22 -51.13
CA TYR A 50 -34.95 90.67 -51.07
C TYR A 50 -34.03 91.22 -52.17
N THR A 51 -34.62 91.52 -53.32
CA THR A 51 -34.29 92.66 -54.18
C THR A 51 -35.64 93.13 -54.73
N GLY A 52 -36.21 94.24 -54.28
CA GLY A 52 -35.81 95.59 -54.67
C GLY A 52 -36.72 96.06 -55.81
N PRO A 53 -37.76 96.88 -55.55
CA PRO A 53 -38.73 97.33 -56.54
C PRO A 53 -38.09 98.39 -57.45
N GLY A 54 -37.48 97.93 -58.54
CA GLY A 54 -36.68 98.76 -59.43
C GLY A 54 -37.37 99.03 -60.75
N GLY A 55 -38.22 100.05 -60.79
CA GLY A 55 -38.24 101.10 -61.82
C GLY A 55 -37.92 100.73 -63.27
N LEU A 56 -38.53 99.70 -63.83
CA LEU A 56 -38.52 99.45 -65.28
C LEU A 56 -39.89 99.65 -65.93
N GLY A 57 -40.97 99.42 -65.19
CA GLY A 57 -42.33 99.76 -65.63
C GLY A 57 -42.56 101.27 -65.67
N MET A 58 -42.21 101.97 -64.57
CA MET A 58 -42.40 103.42 -64.43
C MET A 58 -41.58 104.25 -65.41
N ALA A 59 -40.35 103.84 -65.75
CA ALA A 59 -39.49 104.59 -66.67
C ALA A 59 -39.94 104.44 -68.15
N LEU A 60 -40.51 103.29 -68.50
CA LEU A 60 -41.12 103.07 -69.82
C LEU A 60 -42.53 103.69 -69.89
N GLU A 61 -43.29 103.69 -68.79
CA GLU A 61 -44.60 104.37 -68.71
C GLU A 61 -44.47 105.90 -68.67
N GLU A 62 -43.48 106.49 -68.00
CA GLU A 62 -43.22 107.95 -68.04
C GLU A 62 -42.76 108.43 -69.42
N GLU A 63 -41.90 107.67 -70.11
CA GLU A 63 -41.47 107.99 -71.48
C GLU A 63 -42.60 107.79 -72.51
N LEU A 64 -43.47 106.79 -72.32
CA LEU A 64 -44.64 106.57 -73.18
C LEU A 64 -45.77 107.59 -72.90
N ALA A 65 -45.95 108.07 -71.66
CA ALA A 65 -46.94 109.09 -71.30
C ALA A 65 -46.55 110.51 -71.73
N MET A 66 -45.26 110.82 -71.83
CA MET A 66 -44.77 112.07 -72.41
C MET A 66 -45.00 112.13 -73.93
N LEU A 67 -44.88 111.00 -74.64
CA LEU A 67 -45.02 110.92 -76.10
C LEU A 67 -46.48 110.81 -76.59
N THR A 68 -47.42 110.42 -75.73
CA THR A 68 -48.87 110.47 -76.05
C THR A 68 -49.47 111.84 -75.82
N ARG A 69 -48.97 112.63 -74.86
CA ARG A 69 -49.44 113.99 -74.58
C ARG A 69 -49.19 114.97 -75.73
N ASP A 70 -48.13 114.76 -76.51
CA ASP A 70 -47.78 115.62 -77.67
C ASP A 70 -48.51 115.22 -78.97
N ARG A 71 -49.30 114.13 -78.98
CA ARG A 71 -49.96 113.60 -80.19
C ARG A 71 -51.47 113.89 -80.28
N GLU A 72 -52.10 114.34 -79.19
CA GLU A 72 -53.55 114.55 -79.10
C GLU A 72 -54.00 116.01 -79.34
N GLU A 73 -53.08 116.98 -79.47
CA GLU A 73 -53.44 118.41 -79.71
C GLU A 73 -53.42 118.84 -81.19
N SER A 74 -53.15 117.94 -82.16
CA SER A 74 -52.97 118.33 -83.57
C SER A 74 -53.85 117.57 -84.59
N ALA A 75 -54.91 116.87 -84.17
CA ALA A 75 -55.69 116.01 -85.07
C ALA A 75 -57.21 116.24 -85.08
N ASP A 76 -57.69 117.37 -84.54
CA ASP A 76 -59.09 117.80 -84.67
C ASP A 76 -59.15 119.21 -85.28
N LEU A 77 -59.59 119.31 -86.54
CA LEU A 77 -60.51 120.33 -87.12
C LEU A 77 -60.35 120.49 -88.66
N THR A 78 -61.43 120.13 -89.35
CA THR A 78 -61.98 120.70 -90.61
C THR A 78 -61.33 120.42 -91.98
N ALA A 79 -61.95 119.47 -92.68
CA ALA A 79 -62.86 119.69 -93.83
C ALA A 79 -62.37 120.35 -95.14
N LEU A 80 -62.64 119.61 -96.23
CA LEU A 80 -63.23 120.08 -97.50
C LEU A 80 -62.42 121.03 -98.41
N GLU A 81 -62.42 120.64 -99.69
CA GLU A 81 -62.04 121.36 -100.91
C GLU A 81 -60.56 121.36 -101.34
N THR A 82 -60.39 120.99 -102.60
CA THR A 82 -59.18 121.01 -103.42
C THR A 82 -58.78 122.46 -103.79
N PRO A 83 -57.73 122.66 -104.60
CA PRO A 83 -56.30 122.61 -104.32
C PRO A 83 -55.71 124.04 -104.06
N VAL A 84 -54.37 124.12 -103.95
CA VAL A 84 -53.47 125.27 -104.27
C VAL A 84 -52.61 125.79 -103.09
N ASN A 85 -51.31 125.46 -103.19
CA ASN A 85 -50.08 126.09 -102.69
C ASN A 85 -49.83 126.37 -101.18
N GLY A 86 -48.80 125.70 -100.64
CA GLY A 86 -47.84 126.26 -99.66
C GLY A 86 -47.69 125.52 -98.32
N GLN A 87 -46.90 124.42 -98.26
CA GLN A 87 -46.52 123.73 -97.01
C GLN A 87 -45.11 123.08 -97.08
N ASP A 88 -44.04 123.88 -97.15
CA ASP A 88 -42.66 123.38 -97.03
C ASP A 88 -41.97 123.60 -95.64
N PRO A 89 -42.34 124.57 -94.77
CA PRO A 89 -41.58 124.77 -93.53
C PRO A 89 -41.96 123.82 -92.38
N ASP A 90 -43.18 123.28 -92.38
CA ASP A 90 -43.72 122.44 -91.28
C ASP A 90 -43.31 120.96 -91.42
N LEU A 91 -42.98 120.53 -92.63
CA LEU A 91 -42.37 119.22 -92.87
C LEU A 91 -40.94 119.16 -92.30
N LEU A 92 -40.17 120.26 -92.40
CA LEU A 92 -38.77 120.29 -91.99
C LEU A 92 -38.57 120.24 -90.46
N SER A 93 -39.45 120.87 -89.68
CA SER A 93 -39.46 120.79 -88.20
C SER A 93 -39.77 119.37 -87.74
N LEU A 94 -40.78 118.74 -88.35
CA LEU A 94 -41.16 117.35 -88.11
C LEU A 94 -40.03 116.39 -88.45
N PHE A 95 -39.34 116.58 -89.58
CA PHE A 95 -38.17 115.77 -89.93
C PHE A 95 -37.06 115.88 -88.88
N ARG A 96 -36.74 117.08 -88.38
CA ARG A 96 -35.75 117.27 -87.31
C ARG A 96 -36.16 116.63 -85.98
N GLN A 97 -37.45 116.62 -85.66
CA GLN A 97 -37.95 115.91 -84.47
C GLN A 97 -37.80 114.40 -84.64
N LYS A 98 -38.20 113.85 -85.80
CA LYS A 98 -38.01 112.43 -86.12
C LYS A 98 -36.54 112.01 -86.13
N GLU A 99 -35.64 112.86 -86.62
CA GLU A 99 -34.19 112.63 -86.53
C GLU A 99 -33.70 112.57 -85.08
N LYS A 100 -34.16 113.48 -84.21
CA LYS A 100 -33.83 113.46 -82.78
C LYS A 100 -34.37 112.21 -82.09
N ASP A 101 -35.62 111.83 -82.37
CA ASP A 101 -36.25 110.64 -81.80
C ASP A 101 -35.56 109.36 -82.26
N LEU A 102 -35.16 109.27 -83.53
CA LEU A 102 -34.37 108.15 -84.03
C LEU A 102 -33.00 108.06 -83.34
N VAL A 103 -32.33 109.20 -83.14
CA VAL A 103 -31.07 109.25 -82.41
C VAL A 103 -31.25 108.86 -80.95
N LEU A 104 -32.33 109.30 -80.29
CA LEU A 104 -32.64 108.91 -78.91
C LEU A 104 -32.98 107.42 -78.80
N ALA A 105 -33.79 106.88 -79.70
CA ALA A 105 -34.08 105.45 -79.77
C ALA A 105 -32.82 104.62 -80.03
N ALA A 106 -31.90 105.09 -80.88
CA ALA A 106 -30.60 104.45 -81.09
C ALA A 106 -29.70 104.53 -79.84
N LYS A 107 -29.70 105.65 -79.10
CA LYS A 107 -28.97 105.78 -77.83
C LYS A 107 -29.54 104.87 -76.75
N LEU A 108 -30.87 104.79 -76.62
CA LEU A 108 -31.54 103.90 -75.68
C LEU A 108 -31.31 102.43 -76.07
N GLY A 109 -31.41 102.11 -77.37
CA GLY A 109 -31.04 100.80 -77.90
C GLY A 109 -29.58 100.44 -77.59
N LYS A 110 -28.65 101.39 -77.73
CA LYS A 110 -27.24 101.21 -77.36
C LYS A 110 -27.06 100.97 -75.86
N ALA A 111 -27.70 101.76 -75.00
CA ALA A 111 -27.65 101.58 -73.55
C ALA A 111 -28.26 100.23 -73.11
N LEU A 112 -29.35 99.79 -73.77
CA LEU A 112 -29.93 98.46 -73.55
C LEU A 112 -28.98 97.36 -74.01
N LEU A 113 -28.30 97.52 -75.15
CA LEU A 113 -27.29 96.56 -75.62
C LEU A 113 -26.09 96.50 -74.68
N GLU A 114 -25.59 97.64 -74.18
CA GLU A 114 -24.50 97.68 -73.20
C GLU A 114 -24.90 97.00 -71.88
N ARG A 115 -26.11 97.28 -71.37
CA ARG A 115 -26.65 96.59 -70.19
C ARG A 115 -26.82 95.09 -70.43
N ASN A 116 -27.29 94.69 -71.61
CA ASN A 116 -27.43 93.28 -71.97
C ASN A 116 -26.05 92.60 -72.04
N GLN A 117 -25.05 93.26 -72.64
CA GLN A 117 -23.65 92.79 -72.67
C GLN A 117 -23.07 92.64 -71.26
N ASP A 118 -23.31 93.58 -70.35
CA ASP A 118 -22.81 93.49 -68.98
C ASP A 118 -23.52 92.38 -68.18
N LEU A 119 -24.82 92.19 -68.40
CA LEU A 119 -25.54 91.02 -67.88
C LEU A 119 -24.94 89.72 -68.43
N THR A 120 -24.63 89.62 -69.73
CA THR A 120 -23.97 88.45 -70.32
C THR A 120 -22.60 88.20 -69.68
N LYS A 121 -21.78 89.24 -69.49
CA LYS A 121 -20.49 89.10 -68.78
C LYS A 121 -20.67 88.64 -67.33
N GLN A 122 -21.71 89.11 -66.63
CA GLN A 122 -22.03 88.66 -65.28
C GLN A 122 -22.46 87.18 -65.28
N TYR A 123 -23.30 86.76 -66.23
CA TYR A 123 -23.67 85.36 -66.40
C TYR A 123 -22.46 84.49 -66.73
N GLU A 124 -21.57 84.95 -67.60
CA GLU A 124 -20.33 84.23 -67.91
C GLU A 124 -19.41 84.10 -66.70
N LYS A 125 -19.27 85.15 -65.87
CA LYS A 125 -18.51 85.10 -64.61
C LYS A 125 -19.14 84.11 -63.63
N MET A 126 -20.45 84.23 -63.38
CA MET A 126 -21.17 83.29 -62.53
C MET A 126 -21.04 81.85 -63.03
N ASN A 127 -21.11 81.63 -64.35
CA ASN A 127 -20.96 80.30 -64.94
C ASN A 127 -19.52 79.77 -64.78
N LYS A 128 -18.50 80.62 -64.87
CA LYS A 128 -17.10 80.25 -64.56
C LYS A 128 -16.94 79.88 -63.09
N ASP A 129 -17.45 80.69 -62.17
CA ASP A 129 -17.38 80.41 -60.73
C ASP A 129 -18.12 79.11 -60.36
N LEU A 130 -19.25 78.82 -61.03
CA LEU A 130 -19.98 77.57 -60.87
C LEU A 130 -19.18 76.38 -61.42
N ASN A 131 -18.56 76.51 -62.59
CA ASN A 131 -17.71 75.47 -63.15
C ASN A 131 -16.48 75.20 -62.28
N GLU A 132 -15.81 76.24 -61.77
CA GLU A 132 -14.69 76.08 -60.84
C GLU A 132 -15.15 75.32 -59.59
N LYS A 133 -16.28 75.68 -58.98
CA LYS A 133 -16.82 74.93 -57.82
C LYS A 133 -17.14 73.48 -58.16
N LEU A 134 -17.67 73.20 -59.35
CA LEU A 134 -17.91 71.83 -59.81
C LEU A 134 -16.59 71.05 -59.93
N GLU A 135 -15.55 71.64 -60.51
CA GLU A 135 -14.22 71.02 -60.62
C GLU A 135 -13.63 70.71 -59.24
N HIS A 136 -13.72 71.62 -58.27
CA HIS A 136 -13.25 71.39 -56.89
C HIS A 136 -14.02 70.23 -56.23
N LEU A 137 -15.35 70.20 -56.37
CA LEU A 137 -16.17 69.11 -55.82
C LEU A 137 -15.85 67.76 -56.49
N GLU A 138 -15.58 67.75 -57.80
CA GLU A 138 -15.15 66.55 -58.50
C GLU A 138 -13.78 66.07 -58.01
N GLN A 139 -12.82 66.98 -57.82
CA GLN A 139 -11.50 66.67 -57.25
C GLN A 139 -11.63 66.08 -55.84
N GLU A 140 -12.36 66.73 -54.94
CA GLU A 140 -12.60 66.25 -53.58
C GLU A 140 -13.27 64.87 -53.58
N LYS A 141 -14.26 64.66 -54.46
CA LYS A 141 -14.91 63.36 -54.62
C LYS A 141 -13.92 62.28 -55.05
N HIS A 142 -13.04 62.56 -56.00
CA HIS A 142 -12.01 61.61 -56.44
C HIS A 142 -10.94 61.38 -55.37
N GLU A 143 -10.58 62.39 -54.60
CA GLU A 143 -9.69 62.24 -53.44
C GLU A 143 -10.30 61.40 -52.33
N LEU A 144 -11.56 61.67 -51.97
CA LEU A 144 -12.27 60.92 -50.93
C LEU A 144 -12.43 59.45 -51.32
N ARG A 145 -12.76 59.15 -52.58
CA ARG A 145 -12.79 57.76 -53.09
C ARG A 145 -11.45 57.06 -52.93
N ARG A 146 -10.35 57.69 -53.37
CA ARG A 146 -9.00 57.12 -53.20
C ARG A 146 -8.62 56.91 -51.74
N ARG A 147 -9.01 57.84 -50.85
CA ARG A 147 -8.78 57.70 -49.40
C ARG A 147 -9.60 56.57 -48.80
N LEU A 148 -10.83 56.36 -49.25
CA LEU A 148 -11.68 55.24 -48.83
C LEU A 148 -11.10 53.91 -49.31
N GLU A 149 -10.76 53.78 -50.60
CA GLU A 149 -10.11 52.60 -51.17
C GLU A 149 -8.79 52.27 -50.43
N SER A 150 -7.99 53.30 -50.12
CA SER A 150 -6.75 53.12 -49.34
C SER A 150 -7.00 52.66 -47.91
N ARG A 151 -8.12 53.03 -47.30
CA ARG A 151 -8.52 52.56 -45.95
C ARG A 151 -9.09 51.15 -46.03
N GLU A 152 -9.91 50.87 -47.03
CA GLU A 152 -10.45 49.53 -47.33
C GLU A 152 -9.31 48.54 -47.53
N GLY A 153 -8.32 48.83 -48.38
CA GLY A 153 -7.15 47.96 -48.57
C GLY A 153 -6.34 47.71 -47.29
N LYS A 154 -6.25 48.70 -46.38
CA LYS A 154 -5.63 48.49 -45.05
C LYS A 154 -6.45 47.57 -44.16
N TRP A 155 -7.79 47.67 -44.22
CA TRP A 155 -8.67 46.78 -43.48
C TRP A 155 -8.66 45.37 -44.06
N GLU A 156 -8.67 45.23 -45.38
CA GLU A 156 -8.48 43.94 -46.06
C GLU A 156 -7.15 43.30 -45.66
N GLY A 157 -6.06 44.08 -45.59
CA GLY A 157 -4.77 43.61 -45.09
C GLY A 157 -4.84 43.08 -43.65
N ARG A 158 -5.42 43.85 -42.72
CA ARG A 158 -5.61 43.41 -41.32
C ARG A 158 -6.51 42.18 -41.21
N VAL A 159 -7.57 42.11 -42.02
CA VAL A 159 -8.45 40.94 -42.06
C VAL A 159 -7.67 39.73 -42.57
N ALA A 160 -6.86 39.87 -43.63
CA ALA A 160 -6.04 38.79 -44.15
C ALA A 160 -4.99 38.29 -43.13
N GLU A 161 -4.34 39.20 -42.40
CA GLU A 161 -3.43 38.88 -41.29
C GLU A 161 -4.13 38.06 -40.21
N LEU A 162 -5.27 38.56 -39.70
CA LEU A 162 -6.06 37.85 -38.69
C LEU A 162 -6.59 36.50 -39.19
N GLU A 163 -6.99 36.40 -40.46
CA GLU A 163 -7.36 35.13 -41.07
C GLU A 163 -6.19 34.16 -41.13
N THR A 164 -4.97 34.63 -41.43
CA THR A 164 -3.78 33.76 -41.39
C THR A 164 -3.45 33.32 -39.97
N ASP A 165 -3.55 34.20 -38.99
CA ASP A 165 -3.32 33.88 -37.58
C ASP A 165 -4.34 32.87 -37.07
N LEU A 166 -5.62 33.05 -37.40
CA LEU A 166 -6.68 32.08 -37.08
C LEU A 166 -6.40 30.70 -37.69
N ARG A 167 -5.94 30.65 -38.95
CA ARG A 167 -5.56 29.37 -39.60
C ARG A 167 -4.34 28.74 -38.93
N GLN A 168 -3.35 29.54 -38.53
CA GLN A 168 -2.15 29.05 -37.84
C GLN A 168 -2.50 28.49 -36.47
N LEU A 169 -3.25 29.23 -35.66
CA LEU A 169 -3.72 28.80 -34.34
C LEU A 169 -4.60 27.56 -34.42
N GLN A 170 -5.48 27.46 -35.41
CA GLN A 170 -6.26 26.23 -35.66
C GLN A 170 -5.34 25.04 -35.97
N GLY A 171 -4.35 25.23 -36.83
CA GLY A 171 -3.38 24.17 -37.14
C GLY A 171 -2.50 23.78 -35.95
N GLU A 172 -2.07 24.73 -35.12
CA GLU A 172 -1.33 24.45 -33.88
C GLU A 172 -2.18 23.70 -32.86
N LEU A 173 -3.43 24.10 -32.67
CA LEU A 173 -4.38 23.41 -31.82
C LEU A 173 -4.59 21.97 -32.29
N GLU A 174 -4.80 21.73 -33.58
CA GLU A 174 -4.94 20.39 -34.14
C GLU A 174 -3.68 19.53 -33.92
N ARG A 175 -2.48 20.10 -34.12
CA ARG A 175 -1.21 19.41 -33.86
C ARG A 175 -1.05 19.04 -32.39
N GLN A 176 -1.30 19.98 -31.47
CA GLN A 176 -1.24 19.73 -30.04
C GLN A 176 -2.25 18.66 -29.62
N GLN A 177 -3.48 18.72 -30.11
CA GLN A 177 -4.48 17.69 -29.83
C GLN A 177 -4.09 16.32 -30.41
N ALA A 178 -3.43 16.27 -31.57
CA ALA A 178 -2.91 15.02 -32.13
C ALA A 178 -1.78 14.44 -31.26
N GLN A 179 -0.83 15.28 -30.84
CA GLN A 179 0.27 14.91 -29.96
C GLN A 179 -0.21 14.41 -28.60
N LEU A 180 -1.19 15.08 -27.99
CA LEU A 180 -1.80 14.62 -26.73
C LEU A 180 -2.47 13.25 -26.91
N ARG A 181 -3.22 13.05 -27.99
CA ARG A 181 -3.83 11.74 -28.30
C ARG A 181 -2.78 10.65 -28.56
N GLU A 182 -1.63 10.98 -29.14
CA GLU A 182 -0.52 10.04 -29.31
C GLU A 182 0.15 9.71 -27.98
N ALA A 183 0.46 10.72 -27.17
CA ALA A 183 0.99 10.52 -25.83
C ALA A 183 0.07 9.67 -24.96
N ASP A 184 -1.26 9.85 -25.04
CA ASP A 184 -2.21 9.02 -24.30
C ASP A 184 -2.26 7.58 -24.83
N ARG A 185 -2.07 7.39 -26.14
CA ARG A 185 -1.90 6.04 -26.72
C ARG A 185 -0.60 5.39 -26.23
N ASP A 186 0.49 6.13 -26.13
CA ASP A 186 1.76 5.62 -25.62
C ASP A 186 1.68 5.29 -24.13
N LYS A 187 1.08 6.18 -23.32
CA LYS A 187 0.79 5.91 -21.90
C LYS A 187 -0.06 4.65 -21.73
N THR A 188 -1.13 4.49 -22.51
CA THR A 188 -2.00 3.31 -22.41
C THR A 188 -1.30 2.02 -22.87
N ARG A 189 -0.41 2.09 -23.86
CA ARG A 189 0.48 0.96 -24.23
C ARG A 189 1.44 0.59 -23.11
N ALA A 190 2.13 1.56 -22.54
CA ALA A 190 3.05 1.33 -21.42
C ALA A 190 2.32 0.74 -20.19
N ILE A 191 1.13 1.26 -19.85
CA ILE A 191 0.30 0.71 -18.77
C ILE A 191 -0.10 -0.74 -19.08
N ALA A 192 -0.50 -1.04 -20.32
CA ALA A 192 -0.86 -2.40 -20.72
C ALA A 192 0.34 -3.35 -20.59
N GLU A 193 1.51 -2.97 -21.09
CA GLU A 193 2.74 -3.76 -20.99
C GLU A 193 3.16 -4.01 -19.53
N LEU A 194 3.14 -2.96 -18.68
CA LEU A 194 3.44 -3.10 -17.25
C LEU A 194 2.41 -3.98 -16.55
N SER A 195 1.12 -3.85 -16.89
CA SER A 195 0.07 -4.70 -16.31
C SER A 195 0.23 -6.17 -16.72
N GLU A 196 0.64 -6.44 -17.96
CA GLU A 196 0.90 -7.79 -18.44
C GLU A 196 2.14 -8.39 -17.78
N GLN A 197 3.22 -7.60 -17.62
CA GLN A 197 4.41 -8.01 -16.88
C GLN A 197 4.07 -8.34 -15.42
N ASN A 198 3.30 -7.48 -14.74
CA ASN A 198 2.85 -7.73 -13.38
C ASN A 198 1.97 -8.99 -13.30
N HIS A 199 1.07 -9.20 -14.25
CA HIS A 199 0.25 -10.42 -14.30
C HIS A 199 1.11 -11.68 -14.45
N ARG A 200 2.10 -11.67 -15.37
CA ARG A 200 3.04 -12.78 -15.55
C ARG A 200 3.86 -13.08 -14.28
N LEU A 201 4.34 -12.05 -13.59
CA LEU A 201 5.06 -12.21 -12.32
C LEU A 201 4.16 -12.78 -11.22
N LEU A 202 2.92 -12.31 -11.12
CA LEU A 202 1.93 -12.86 -10.19
C LEU A 202 1.62 -14.32 -10.49
N GLU A 203 1.49 -14.71 -11.76
CA GLU A 203 1.33 -16.12 -12.13
C GLU A 203 2.55 -16.96 -11.76
N GLN A 204 3.77 -16.44 -11.95
CA GLN A 204 5.00 -17.14 -11.55
C GLN A 204 5.05 -17.33 -10.03
N LEU A 205 4.69 -16.30 -9.26
CA LEU A 205 4.58 -16.37 -7.80
C LEU A 205 3.55 -17.41 -7.37
N ASN A 206 2.36 -17.40 -7.99
CA ASN A 206 1.30 -18.36 -7.68
C ASN A 206 1.74 -19.80 -7.99
N ARG A 207 2.39 -20.04 -9.14
CA ARG A 207 2.95 -21.36 -9.47
C ARG A 207 4.00 -21.80 -8.44
N ALA A 208 4.88 -20.90 -8.01
CA ALA A 208 5.87 -21.19 -6.97
C ALA A 208 5.21 -21.52 -5.62
N ALA A 209 4.18 -20.75 -5.21
CA ALA A 209 3.41 -20.99 -3.99
C ALA A 209 2.65 -22.32 -4.05
N GLU A 210 2.11 -22.71 -5.21
CA GLU A 210 1.48 -24.02 -5.41
C GLU A 210 2.48 -25.16 -5.26
N VAL A 211 3.68 -25.03 -5.83
CA VAL A 211 4.77 -26.01 -5.68
C VAL A 211 5.22 -26.09 -4.21
N GLU A 212 5.38 -24.95 -3.54
CA GLU A 212 5.71 -24.92 -2.10
C GLU A 212 4.63 -25.60 -1.26
N ARG A 213 3.35 -25.38 -1.57
CA ARG A 213 2.23 -26.06 -0.92
C ARG A 213 2.29 -27.57 -1.15
N GLN A 214 2.58 -28.01 -2.37
CA GLN A 214 2.74 -29.43 -2.70
C GLN A 214 3.91 -30.06 -1.93
N LEU A 215 5.08 -29.42 -1.93
CA LEU A 215 6.24 -29.87 -1.17
C LEU A 215 5.95 -29.91 0.33
N SER A 216 5.24 -28.91 0.86
CA SER A 216 4.83 -28.88 2.27
C SER A 216 3.91 -30.05 2.63
N THR A 217 2.97 -30.42 1.75
CA THR A 217 2.13 -31.60 1.95
C THR A 217 2.93 -32.90 1.89
N GLN A 218 3.91 -33.01 0.98
CA GLN A 218 4.80 -34.17 0.90
C GLN A 218 5.70 -34.29 2.15
N VAL A 219 6.20 -33.16 2.67
CA VAL A 219 6.96 -33.15 3.93
C VAL A 219 6.08 -33.57 5.10
N HIS A 220 4.82 -33.13 5.15
CA HIS A 220 3.88 -33.60 6.17
C HIS A 220 3.63 -35.10 6.08
N SER A 221 3.34 -35.64 4.89
CA SER A 221 3.13 -37.08 4.72
C SER A 221 4.37 -37.89 5.11
N LEU A 222 5.57 -37.45 4.70
CA LEU A 222 6.82 -38.11 5.10
C LEU A 222 7.03 -38.04 6.62
N ARG A 223 6.73 -36.90 7.26
CA ARG A 223 6.79 -36.78 8.73
C ARG A 223 5.83 -37.74 9.41
N ASP A 224 4.63 -37.90 8.88
CA ASP A 224 3.64 -38.84 9.41
C ASP A 224 4.11 -40.29 9.21
N ASP A 225 4.66 -40.66 8.06
CA ASP A 225 5.28 -41.97 7.84
C ASP A 225 6.42 -42.25 8.84
N PHE A 226 7.27 -41.25 9.12
CA PHE A 226 8.33 -41.38 10.11
C PHE A 226 7.78 -41.50 11.53
N ARG A 227 6.71 -40.77 11.87
CA ARG A 227 6.02 -40.90 13.16
C ARG A 227 5.44 -42.29 13.32
N GLU A 228 4.78 -42.83 12.30
CA GLU A 228 4.23 -44.19 12.32
C GLU A 228 5.32 -45.25 12.46
N LYS A 229 6.44 -45.11 11.73
CA LYS A 229 7.62 -45.98 11.89
C LYS A 229 8.25 -45.86 13.27
N SER A 230 8.29 -44.67 13.85
CA SER A 230 8.80 -44.45 15.22
C SER A 230 7.88 -45.09 16.26
N ILE A 231 6.56 -45.00 16.07
CA ILE A 231 5.56 -45.65 16.92
C ILE A 231 5.67 -47.17 16.78
N SER A 232 5.77 -47.71 15.57
CA SER A 232 5.88 -49.16 15.36
C SER A 232 7.19 -49.72 15.93
N THR A 233 8.32 -49.04 15.73
CA THR A 233 9.60 -49.42 16.35
C THR A 233 9.55 -49.35 17.87
N SER A 234 8.94 -48.31 18.46
CA SER A 234 8.70 -48.24 19.90
C SER A 234 7.83 -49.39 20.41
N GLN A 235 6.77 -49.77 19.67
CA GLN A 235 5.93 -50.93 20.00
C GLN A 235 6.70 -52.26 19.89
N HIS A 236 7.55 -52.42 18.88
CA HIS A 236 8.43 -53.59 18.76
C HIS A 236 9.43 -53.63 19.90
N MET A 237 9.95 -52.47 20.31
CA MET A 237 10.85 -52.36 21.45
C MET A 237 10.15 -52.78 22.75
N SER A 238 8.96 -52.26 23.04
CA SER A 238 8.21 -52.67 24.24
C SER A 238 7.87 -54.17 24.24
N ARG A 239 7.57 -54.75 23.07
CA ARG A 239 7.35 -56.21 22.94
C ARG A 239 8.64 -57.01 23.19
N LEU A 240 9.78 -56.53 22.71
CA LEU A 240 11.08 -57.12 22.98
C LEU A 240 11.44 -57.04 24.46
N GLU A 241 11.20 -55.91 25.11
CA GLU A 241 11.39 -55.74 26.56
C GLU A 241 10.52 -56.72 27.36
N SER A 242 9.25 -56.90 26.98
CA SER A 242 8.37 -57.87 27.64
C SER A 242 8.86 -59.32 27.48
N LEU A 243 9.30 -59.70 26.27
CA LEU A 243 9.85 -61.04 26.02
C LEU A 243 11.19 -61.25 26.75
N GLN A 244 12.04 -60.22 26.80
CA GLN A 244 13.27 -60.27 27.58
C GLN A 244 12.99 -60.45 29.07
N ALA A 245 11.98 -59.77 29.61
CA ALA A 245 11.55 -59.96 31.00
C ALA A 245 11.03 -61.39 31.24
N GLU A 246 10.22 -61.94 30.33
CA GLU A 246 9.75 -63.32 30.40
C GLU A 246 10.89 -64.34 30.36
N ILE A 247 11.86 -64.17 29.45
CA ILE A 247 13.07 -65.01 29.38
C ILE A 247 13.88 -64.91 30.68
N LYS A 248 14.05 -63.72 31.25
CA LYS A 248 14.74 -63.54 32.54
C LYS A 248 14.02 -64.31 33.65
N MET A 249 12.71 -64.16 33.78
CA MET A 249 11.88 -64.90 34.75
C MET A 249 12.00 -66.41 34.56
N LEU A 250 11.93 -66.92 33.33
CA LEU A 250 12.11 -68.34 33.02
C LEU A 250 13.53 -68.82 33.35
N SER A 251 14.56 -68.00 33.08
CA SER A 251 15.95 -68.32 33.42
C SER A 251 16.18 -68.39 34.93
N GLU A 252 15.55 -67.50 35.70
CA GLU A 252 15.57 -67.51 37.16
C GLU A 252 14.86 -68.74 37.71
N ARG A 253 13.70 -69.09 37.14
CA ARG A 253 12.99 -70.31 37.50
C ARG A 253 13.81 -71.56 37.19
N LYS A 254 14.51 -71.59 36.06
CA LYS A 254 15.44 -72.66 35.70
C LYS A 254 16.59 -72.77 36.72
N ARG A 255 17.26 -71.66 37.07
CA ARG A 255 18.33 -71.66 38.09
C ARG A 255 17.84 -72.11 39.46
N GLU A 256 16.63 -71.72 39.86
CA GLU A 256 15.99 -72.19 41.09
C GLU A 256 15.77 -73.71 41.08
N LEU A 257 15.29 -74.26 39.97
CA LEU A 257 15.13 -75.71 39.81
C LEU A 257 16.48 -76.42 39.79
N GLU A 258 17.49 -75.89 39.11
CA GLU A 258 18.85 -76.43 39.11
C GLU A 258 19.44 -76.45 40.53
N ARG A 259 19.26 -75.37 41.32
CA ARG A 259 19.66 -75.35 42.74
C ARG A 259 18.94 -76.41 43.57
N ARG A 260 17.62 -76.58 43.38
CA ARG A 260 16.86 -77.62 44.09
C ARG A 260 17.35 -79.02 43.74
N VAL A 261 17.63 -79.28 42.46
CA VAL A 261 18.20 -80.56 42.02
C VAL A 261 19.59 -80.75 42.63
N GLY A 262 20.44 -79.72 42.64
CA GLY A 262 21.76 -79.76 43.30
C GLY A 262 21.66 -80.13 44.78
N ALA A 263 20.79 -79.47 45.54
CA ALA A 263 20.58 -79.78 46.95
C ALA A 263 20.08 -81.22 47.18
N MET A 264 19.16 -81.71 46.35
CA MET A 264 18.71 -83.11 46.41
C MET A 264 19.83 -84.10 46.06
N LEU A 265 20.75 -83.74 45.16
CA LEU A 265 21.91 -84.58 44.84
C LEU A 265 22.90 -84.61 46.01
N GLU A 266 23.19 -83.46 46.63
CA GLU A 266 24.02 -83.39 47.84
C GLU A 266 23.41 -84.22 48.98
N GLU A 267 22.09 -84.10 49.23
CA GLU A 267 21.40 -84.95 50.21
C GLU A 267 21.51 -86.45 49.85
N ASN A 268 21.37 -86.82 48.57
CA ASN A 268 21.55 -88.21 48.15
C ASN A 268 23.00 -88.69 48.33
N GLU A 269 24.01 -87.86 48.07
CA GLU A 269 25.41 -88.18 48.33
C GLU A 269 25.67 -88.38 49.83
N MET A 270 25.12 -87.50 50.68
CA MET A 270 25.19 -87.66 52.14
C MET A 270 24.50 -88.96 52.58
N LEU A 271 23.32 -89.26 52.06
CA LEU A 271 22.63 -90.52 52.33
C LEU A 271 23.47 -91.71 51.86
N GLN A 272 24.08 -91.64 50.67
CA GLN A 272 24.98 -92.68 50.17
C GLN A 272 26.18 -92.87 51.10
N THR A 273 26.84 -91.80 51.58
CA THR A 273 27.93 -91.94 52.56
C THR A 273 27.46 -92.59 53.86
N THR A 274 26.27 -92.27 54.35
CA THR A 274 25.73 -92.94 55.55
C THR A 274 25.42 -94.40 55.28
N VAL A 275 24.96 -94.75 54.08
CA VAL A 275 24.75 -96.14 53.66
C VAL A 275 26.07 -96.88 53.58
N ASP A 276 27.11 -96.29 53.00
CA ASP A 276 28.43 -96.89 52.90
C ASP A 276 29.05 -97.09 54.30
N GLU A 277 28.94 -96.11 55.21
CA GLU A 277 29.33 -96.27 56.61
C GLU A 277 28.57 -97.40 57.32
N LEU A 278 27.26 -97.52 57.09
CA LEU A 278 26.45 -98.61 57.63
C LEU A 278 26.86 -99.97 57.03
N GLN A 279 27.22 -100.02 55.76
CA GLN A 279 27.76 -101.22 55.12
C GLN A 279 29.11 -101.60 55.74
N GLU A 280 30.03 -100.66 55.96
CA GLU A 280 31.31 -100.92 56.63
C GLU A 280 31.11 -101.43 58.07
N ARG A 281 30.21 -100.80 58.84
CA ARG A 281 29.86 -101.28 60.19
C ARG A 281 29.29 -102.69 60.15
N THR A 282 28.43 -102.99 59.17
CA THR A 282 27.88 -104.33 58.97
C THR A 282 29.00 -105.34 58.68
N LEU A 283 29.95 -105.02 57.80
CA LEU A 283 31.11 -105.86 57.51
C LEU A 283 31.99 -106.12 58.75
N VAL A 284 32.21 -105.10 59.59
CA VAL A 284 32.96 -105.27 60.86
C VAL A 284 32.22 -106.18 61.82
N LEU A 285 30.91 -105.97 61.99
CA LEU A 285 30.07 -106.84 62.83
C LEU A 285 30.05 -108.27 62.31
N GLU A 286 29.94 -108.47 61.00
CA GLU A 286 30.04 -109.79 60.37
C GLU A 286 31.39 -110.44 60.69
N ARG A 287 32.53 -109.72 60.54
CA ARG A 287 33.85 -110.24 60.91
C ARG A 287 33.93 -110.62 62.39
N GLN A 288 33.43 -109.77 63.28
CA GLN A 288 33.38 -110.06 64.72
C GLN A 288 32.53 -111.31 65.01
N CYS A 289 31.37 -111.48 64.36
CA CYS A 289 30.57 -112.70 64.48
C CYS A 289 31.36 -113.93 64.03
N HIS A 290 32.06 -113.86 62.89
CA HIS A 290 32.92 -114.95 62.41
C HIS A 290 34.08 -115.26 63.38
N GLU A 291 34.73 -114.23 63.93
CA GLU A 291 35.77 -114.38 64.95
C GLU A 291 35.23 -115.01 66.24
N LYS A 292 34.05 -114.59 66.71
CA LYS A 292 33.37 -115.18 67.87
C LYS A 292 32.98 -116.63 67.60
N ASP A 293 32.49 -116.95 66.41
CA ASP A 293 32.21 -118.32 66.00
C ASP A 293 33.48 -119.17 65.95
N LEU A 294 34.62 -118.61 65.49
CA LEU A 294 35.92 -119.27 65.54
C LEU A 294 36.41 -119.49 66.98
N GLN A 295 36.29 -118.48 67.86
CA GLN A 295 36.60 -118.59 69.29
C GLN A 295 35.75 -119.66 69.97
N LEU A 296 34.45 -119.71 69.67
CA LEU A 296 33.55 -120.74 70.19
C LEU A 296 33.97 -122.13 69.69
N ARG A 297 34.33 -122.29 68.41
CA ARG A 297 34.86 -123.55 67.87
C ARG A 297 36.17 -123.96 68.54
N GLN A 298 37.10 -123.02 68.76
CA GLN A 298 38.36 -123.27 69.47
C GLN A 298 38.11 -123.71 70.92
N SER A 299 37.30 -122.96 71.66
CA SER A 299 36.92 -123.32 73.03
C SER A 299 36.21 -124.68 73.08
N GLN A 300 35.39 -125.02 72.08
CA GLN A 300 34.78 -126.36 71.95
C GLN A 300 35.85 -127.45 71.77
N LEU A 301 36.86 -127.23 70.93
CA LEU A 301 37.98 -128.17 70.75
C LEU A 301 38.83 -128.31 72.01
N GLU A 302 39.26 -127.20 72.63
CA GLU A 302 39.99 -127.20 73.90
C GLU A 302 39.21 -127.92 75.00
N LEU A 303 37.90 -127.68 75.09
CA LEU A 303 37.03 -128.34 76.05
C LEU A 303 36.88 -129.84 75.75
N GLN A 304 36.92 -130.27 74.48
CA GLN A 304 37.03 -131.68 74.13
C GLN A 304 38.36 -132.27 74.55
N GLU A 305 39.49 -131.59 74.31
CA GLU A 305 40.82 -132.01 74.73
C GLU A 305 40.94 -132.11 76.25
N VAL A 306 40.45 -131.10 76.98
CA VAL A 306 40.38 -131.10 78.44
C VAL A 306 39.45 -132.20 78.95
N ARG A 307 38.32 -132.47 78.29
CA ARG A 307 37.49 -133.63 78.65
C ARG A 307 38.21 -134.95 78.40
N MET A 308 38.97 -135.07 77.31
CA MET A 308 39.75 -136.27 77.00
C MET A 308 40.92 -136.44 77.99
N SER A 309 41.63 -135.38 78.33
CA SER A 309 42.70 -135.40 79.32
C SER A 309 42.16 -135.60 80.73
N HIS A 310 41.00 -135.03 81.08
CA HIS A 310 40.29 -135.32 82.32
C HIS A 310 39.87 -136.78 82.37
N ARG A 311 39.36 -137.38 81.29
CA ARG A 311 39.09 -138.84 81.24
C ARG A 311 40.38 -139.66 81.42
N GLN A 312 41.48 -139.26 80.79
CA GLN A 312 42.78 -139.93 80.94
C GLN A 312 43.35 -139.80 82.35
N LEU A 313 43.25 -138.62 82.97
CA LEU A 313 43.66 -138.37 84.35
C LEU A 313 42.73 -139.05 85.34
N SER A 314 41.42 -139.12 85.08
CA SER A 314 40.47 -139.89 85.88
C SER A 314 40.76 -141.38 85.77
N ALA A 315 41.11 -141.90 84.59
CA ALA A 315 41.60 -143.27 84.45
C ALA A 315 42.92 -143.50 85.20
N ARG A 316 43.87 -142.56 85.14
CA ARG A 316 45.10 -142.62 85.97
C ARG A 316 44.82 -142.47 87.46
N LEU A 317 43.82 -141.69 87.86
CA LEU A 317 43.38 -141.57 89.24
C LEU A 317 42.64 -142.82 89.69
N GLU A 318 41.92 -143.50 88.80
CA GLU A 318 41.33 -144.81 89.02
C GLU A 318 42.44 -145.85 89.20
N GLU A 319 43.43 -145.91 88.30
CA GLU A 319 44.65 -146.73 88.44
C GLU A 319 45.38 -146.42 89.76
N LEU A 320 45.64 -145.15 90.08
CA LEU A 320 46.28 -144.72 91.33
C LEU A 320 45.37 -144.95 92.56
N SER A 321 44.04 -144.97 92.40
CA SER A 321 43.09 -145.30 93.47
C SER A 321 42.99 -146.81 93.70
N GLU A 322 43.12 -147.61 92.64
CA GLU A 322 43.20 -149.06 92.65
C GLU A 322 44.56 -149.51 93.23
N GLU A 323 45.65 -148.80 92.93
CA GLU A 323 46.97 -148.96 93.55
C GLU A 323 46.98 -148.49 95.03
N ARG A 324 46.15 -147.49 95.39
CA ARG A 324 46.01 -146.97 96.77
C ARG A 324 45.09 -147.81 97.68
N ASN A 325 44.29 -148.73 97.14
CA ASN A 325 43.39 -149.59 97.93
C ASN A 325 44.06 -150.85 98.53
N LEU A 326 45.38 -151.06 98.35
CA LEU A 326 46.12 -152.19 98.93
C LEU A 326 47.28 -151.84 99.91
N GLN A 327 47.50 -150.58 100.30
CA GLN A 327 48.40 -150.24 101.42
C GLN A 327 48.11 -148.85 102.02
N GLY A 328 47.98 -148.79 103.35
CA GLY A 328 47.62 -147.58 104.09
C GLY A 328 48.80 -146.70 104.53
N LEU A 329 48.54 -145.37 104.59
CA LEU A 329 48.92 -144.33 105.59
C LEU A 329 48.95 -142.92 104.93
N GLY A 330 48.46 -141.88 105.64
CA GLY A 330 48.53 -140.44 105.23
C GLY A 330 49.91 -139.81 105.57
N PRO A 331 50.06 -138.47 105.86
CA PRO A 331 49.15 -137.30 105.76
C PRO A 331 49.81 -135.89 105.43
N HIS A 332 49.00 -134.85 105.06
CA HIS A 332 49.12 -133.38 105.40
C HIS A 332 50.23 -132.45 104.73
N PRO A 333 50.33 -131.10 104.97
CA PRO A 333 49.60 -129.91 104.42
C PRO A 333 50.46 -128.65 103.97
N ALA A 334 49.80 -127.46 103.88
CA ALA A 334 50.26 -126.03 104.01
C ALA A 334 50.59 -125.26 102.69
N SER A 335 50.62 -123.92 102.53
CA SER A 335 50.56 -122.72 103.41
C SER A 335 50.42 -121.43 102.55
N LEU A 336 50.02 -120.32 103.19
CA LEU A 336 49.93 -118.90 102.79
C LEU A 336 51.22 -118.25 102.25
N LEU A 337 51.12 -117.30 101.30
CA LEU A 337 51.96 -116.08 101.16
C LEU A 337 51.38 -115.05 100.16
N CYS A 338 51.44 -113.76 100.54
CA CYS A 338 51.36 -112.52 99.74
C CYS A 338 50.03 -111.75 99.60
N GLU A 339 49.67 -111.04 100.68
CA GLU A 339 48.63 -110.00 100.74
C GLU A 339 49.21 -108.63 101.17
N ILE A 340 50.46 -108.31 100.82
CA ILE A 340 51.07 -107.00 101.13
C ILE A 340 51.92 -106.57 99.95
N GLU A 341 51.37 -105.72 99.09
CA GLU A 341 52.12 -104.73 98.29
C GLU A 341 51.15 -103.86 97.48
N GLN A 342 50.60 -102.85 98.19
CA GLN A 342 50.10 -101.61 97.60
C GLN A 342 50.67 -100.45 98.41
N SER A 343 51.51 -99.60 97.80
CA SER A 343 51.59 -98.14 98.01
C SER A 343 52.83 -97.53 97.33
N MET A 344 52.71 -97.01 96.09
CA MET A 344 53.75 -96.13 95.51
C MET A 344 53.34 -95.29 94.27
N GLU A 345 52.05 -95.01 94.05
CA GLU A 345 51.60 -94.25 92.86
C GLU A 345 50.92 -92.93 93.24
N GLN A 346 51.68 -92.03 93.87
CA GLN A 346 51.23 -90.64 94.09
C GLN A 346 52.33 -89.59 93.83
N GLU A 347 53.36 -89.94 93.04
CA GLU A 347 54.50 -89.05 92.72
C GLU A 347 54.59 -88.63 91.23
N GLU A 348 53.81 -89.19 90.32
CA GLU A 348 53.96 -88.90 88.87
C GLU A 348 53.22 -87.62 88.39
N LEU A 349 52.21 -87.13 89.12
CA LEU A 349 51.42 -85.96 88.70
C LEU A 349 52.08 -84.59 88.97
N GLU A 350 53.25 -84.55 89.64
CA GLU A 350 53.95 -83.29 89.92
C GLU A 350 54.93 -82.87 88.81
N GLN A 351 55.39 -83.78 87.95
CA GLN A 351 56.41 -83.48 86.92
C GLN A 351 55.85 -82.81 85.66
N GLU A 352 54.61 -83.11 85.25
CA GLU A 352 54.00 -82.52 84.04
C GLU A 352 53.63 -81.03 84.21
N ARG A 353 53.42 -80.58 85.46
CA ARG A 353 53.12 -79.17 85.79
C ARG A 353 54.31 -78.24 85.61
N GLU A 354 55.54 -78.77 85.64
CA GLU A 354 56.77 -77.96 85.54
C GLU A 354 57.23 -77.76 84.09
N GLN A 355 56.85 -78.65 83.17
CA GLN A 355 57.24 -78.59 81.76
C GLN A 355 56.47 -77.52 80.97
N LEU A 356 55.20 -77.28 81.30
CA LEU A 356 54.37 -76.24 80.69
C LEU A 356 54.82 -74.81 81.10
N ARG A 357 55.54 -74.69 82.22
CA ARG A 357 56.00 -73.41 82.77
C ARG A 357 57.30 -72.90 82.10
N LEU A 358 58.13 -73.79 81.55
CA LEU A 358 59.34 -73.40 80.79
C LEU A 358 59.02 -72.81 79.41
N GLN A 359 58.02 -73.35 78.69
CA GLN A 359 57.68 -72.91 77.32
C GLN A 359 57.12 -71.47 77.27
N MET A 360 56.45 -71.02 78.34
CA MET A 360 55.95 -69.65 78.45
C MET A 360 57.08 -68.61 78.63
N TRP A 361 58.20 -69.00 79.24
CA TRP A 361 59.34 -68.12 79.47
C TRP A 361 60.18 -67.91 78.19
N GLU A 362 60.27 -68.94 77.34
CA GLU A 362 60.94 -68.85 76.03
C GLU A 362 60.22 -67.89 75.07
N ALA A 363 58.89 -67.91 75.04
CA ALA A 363 58.08 -67.00 74.20
C ALA A 363 58.23 -65.52 74.60
N TYR A 364 58.35 -65.24 75.91
CA TYR A 364 58.59 -63.89 76.43
C TYR A 364 59.99 -63.36 76.06
N CYS A 365 61.01 -64.22 76.07
CA CYS A 365 62.38 -63.85 75.69
C CYS A 365 62.52 -63.54 74.19
N GLN A 366 61.77 -64.25 73.33
CA GLN A 366 61.79 -64.04 71.87
C GLN A 366 61.21 -62.67 71.46
N VAL A 367 60.11 -62.22 72.08
CA VAL A 367 59.49 -60.89 71.80
C VAL A 367 60.39 -59.74 72.24
N ARG A 368 61.11 -59.89 73.36
CA ARG A 368 62.09 -58.90 73.84
C ARG A 368 63.34 -58.81 72.94
N SER A 369 63.71 -59.90 72.26
CA SER A 369 64.77 -59.88 71.25
C SER A 369 64.34 -59.10 69.99
N LEU A 370 63.09 -59.23 69.53
CA LEU A 370 62.59 -58.47 68.37
C LEU A 370 62.50 -56.96 68.64
N CYS A 371 62.08 -56.55 69.84
CA CYS A 371 62.06 -55.15 70.25
C CYS A 371 63.46 -54.53 70.44
N SER A 372 64.51 -55.34 70.67
CA SER A 372 65.90 -54.85 70.72
C SER A 372 66.55 -54.80 69.34
N HIS A 373 66.19 -55.69 68.42
CA HIS A 373 66.61 -55.62 67.01
C HIS A 373 66.03 -54.37 66.29
N LEU A 374 64.79 -53.97 66.61
CA LEU A 374 64.18 -52.72 66.10
C LEU A 374 64.73 -51.45 66.74
N ARG A 375 65.39 -51.55 67.91
CA ARG A 375 65.99 -50.41 68.64
C ARG A 375 67.48 -50.23 68.31
N GLY A 376 68.11 -51.24 67.70
CA GLY A 376 69.56 -51.33 67.46
C GLY A 376 70.03 -50.99 66.05
N ASN A 377 69.12 -50.81 65.09
CA ASN A 377 69.46 -50.30 63.76
C ASN A 377 68.77 -48.96 63.56
N ASP A 378 69.43 -47.90 64.03
CA ASP A 378 69.71 -46.71 63.22
C ASP A 378 70.64 -45.78 64.03
N ILE A 379 71.93 -45.99 63.78
CA ILE A 379 73.00 -45.06 64.10
C ILE A 379 72.85 -43.90 63.12
N THR A 380 72.36 -42.76 63.58
CA THR A 380 72.89 -41.45 63.18
C THR A 380 72.41 -40.38 64.14
N ASP A 381 73.34 -40.00 65.01
CA ASP A 381 73.72 -38.64 65.38
C ASP A 381 72.67 -37.56 65.68
N SER A 382 73.00 -36.89 66.78
CA SER A 382 72.62 -35.53 67.20
C SER A 382 71.24 -35.34 67.84
N ALA A 383 71.08 -34.53 68.87
CA ALA A 383 71.93 -33.99 69.92
C ALA A 383 70.95 -33.28 70.88
N LEU A 384 71.38 -33.14 72.13
CA LEU A 384 70.90 -32.17 73.14
C LEU A 384 69.59 -32.49 73.89
N SER A 385 69.78 -33.07 75.10
CA SER A 385 69.34 -32.61 76.44
C SER A 385 68.02 -31.85 76.56
N THR A 386 67.13 -32.08 77.53
CA THR A 386 67.26 -32.13 79.01
C THR A 386 65.80 -32.38 79.49
N ASP A 387 65.42 -33.18 80.47
CA ASP A 387 65.64 -33.05 81.93
C ASP A 387 64.63 -34.01 82.62
N SER A 388 65.09 -34.76 83.65
CA SER A 388 64.40 -35.33 84.82
C SER A 388 63.02 -36.02 84.69
N SER A 389 62.68 -37.09 85.40
CA SER A 389 63.33 -37.96 86.39
C SER A 389 62.21 -38.94 86.79
N MET A 390 62.46 -40.24 86.89
CA MET A 390 62.12 -41.01 88.09
C MET A 390 62.66 -42.43 87.96
N ASP A 391 63.42 -42.78 88.98
CA ASP A 391 64.00 -44.08 89.30
C ASP A 391 62.94 -45.18 89.42
N GLU A 392 63.30 -46.40 89.00
CA GLU A 392 63.07 -47.65 89.75
C GLU A 392 64.03 -48.70 89.16
N SER A 393 65.08 -48.99 89.92
CA SER A 393 65.91 -50.19 89.79
C SER A 393 65.00 -51.45 89.89
N SER A 394 65.23 -52.60 89.27
CA SER A 394 66.40 -53.46 89.44
C SER A 394 66.27 -54.73 88.59
N GLU A 395 67.43 -55.34 88.39
CA GLU A 395 67.64 -56.76 88.15
C GLU A 395 66.76 -57.68 89.02
N THR A 396 66.09 -58.67 88.43
CA THR A 396 65.87 -59.98 89.08
C THR A 396 65.92 -61.10 88.02
N SER A 397 66.94 -61.94 88.15
CA SER A 397 67.10 -63.19 87.43
C SER A 397 66.38 -64.31 88.18
N SER A 398 65.13 -64.65 87.85
CA SER A 398 64.53 -65.94 88.23
C SER A 398 63.15 -66.18 87.62
N ALA A 399 62.86 -67.41 87.20
CA ALA A 399 61.61 -67.87 86.60
C ALA A 399 60.40 -67.94 87.56
N LYS A 400 60.43 -67.23 88.70
CA LYS A 400 59.34 -67.24 89.69
C LYS A 400 58.39 -66.05 89.65
N ASP A 401 58.75 -64.91 89.05
CA ASP A 401 57.89 -63.73 89.02
C ASP A 401 57.69 -63.21 87.59
N VAL A 402 56.64 -63.68 86.92
CA VAL A 402 56.12 -63.05 85.69
C VAL A 402 54.78 -62.40 86.04
N PRO A 403 54.71 -61.07 86.19
CA PRO A 403 53.44 -60.39 86.39
C PRO A 403 52.55 -60.55 85.15
N THR A 404 51.28 -60.89 85.35
CA THR A 404 50.27 -61.01 84.32
C THR A 404 50.16 -59.69 83.55
N GLY A 405 50.60 -59.66 82.29
CA GLY A 405 50.53 -58.47 81.42
C GLY A 405 51.86 -57.94 80.87
N SER A 406 53.01 -58.46 81.31
CA SER A 406 54.34 -58.02 80.80
C SER A 406 54.58 -58.33 79.31
N LEU A 407 53.98 -59.41 78.79
CA LEU A 407 54.04 -59.76 77.37
C LEU A 407 53.17 -58.81 76.52
N HIS A 408 52.07 -58.30 77.11
CA HIS A 408 51.15 -57.37 76.46
C HIS A 408 51.76 -55.97 76.30
N THR A 409 52.52 -55.48 77.29
CA THR A 409 53.22 -54.19 77.20
C THR A 409 54.34 -54.20 76.15
N SER A 410 55.10 -55.30 76.04
CA SER A 410 56.11 -55.46 74.99
C SER A 410 55.53 -55.54 73.56
N LEU A 411 54.31 -56.07 73.40
CA LEU A 411 53.61 -56.07 72.10
C LEU A 411 53.07 -54.69 71.72
N LEU A 412 52.62 -53.89 72.69
CA LEU A 412 52.22 -52.50 72.47
C LEU A 412 53.43 -51.61 72.07
N GLU A 413 54.59 -51.88 72.64
CA GLU A 413 55.84 -51.19 72.31
C GLU A 413 56.31 -51.52 70.87
N LEU A 414 56.17 -52.78 70.43
CA LEU A 414 56.42 -53.21 69.05
C LEU A 414 55.52 -52.46 68.06
N ARG A 415 54.21 -52.33 68.37
CA ARG A 415 53.22 -51.60 67.55
C ARG A 415 53.57 -50.11 67.42
N ARG A 416 54.04 -49.46 68.49
CA ARG A 416 54.46 -48.05 68.45
C ARG A 416 55.70 -47.84 67.58
N LEU A 417 56.68 -48.75 67.66
CA LEU A 417 57.90 -48.70 66.85
C LEU A 417 57.64 -48.92 65.36
N THR A 418 56.65 -49.75 65.00
CA THR A 418 56.24 -49.93 63.59
C THR A 418 55.47 -48.73 63.05
N GLN A 419 54.67 -48.06 63.90
CA GLN A 419 53.95 -46.83 63.52
C GLN A 419 54.92 -45.68 63.21
N ASN A 420 55.98 -45.52 64.01
CA ASN A 420 56.98 -44.46 63.83
C ASN A 420 57.83 -44.61 62.55
N LEU A 421 58.05 -45.84 62.07
CA LEU A 421 58.72 -46.10 60.79
C LEU A 421 57.86 -45.67 59.58
N MET A 422 56.53 -45.63 59.72
CA MET A 422 55.65 -45.16 58.66
C MET A 422 55.52 -43.64 58.61
N ASP A 423 55.67 -42.96 59.76
CA ASP A 423 55.53 -41.51 59.87
C ASP A 423 56.85 -40.74 59.58
N GLY A 424 58.00 -41.42 59.52
CA GLY A 424 59.34 -40.82 59.39
C GLY A 424 59.80 -40.41 57.97
N ASN A 425 58.98 -40.56 56.93
CA ASN A 425 59.40 -40.34 55.54
C ASN A 425 59.21 -38.88 55.02
N GLU A 426 59.00 -37.91 55.92
CA GLU A 426 58.62 -36.52 55.62
C GLU A 426 59.78 -35.50 55.67
N SER A 427 61.05 -35.93 55.59
CA SER A 427 62.21 -35.01 55.62
C SER A 427 62.61 -34.48 54.22
N THR A 428 61.77 -33.66 53.60
CA THR A 428 62.08 -32.93 52.34
C THR A 428 62.29 -31.43 52.57
N GLY A 429 63.19 -31.03 53.47
CA GLY A 429 63.42 -29.61 53.76
C GLY A 429 64.12 -28.80 52.65
N SER A 430 64.90 -29.45 51.78
CA SER A 430 65.70 -28.79 50.73
C SER A 430 65.03 -28.79 49.34
N ARG A 431 64.08 -29.71 49.09
CA ARG A 431 63.23 -29.66 47.89
C ARG A 431 62.10 -28.64 48.02
N ARG A 432 61.66 -28.33 49.25
CA ARG A 432 60.58 -27.38 49.51
C ARG A 432 60.89 -25.95 49.09
N SER A 433 62.15 -25.46 49.10
CA SER A 433 62.42 -24.07 48.67
C SER A 433 62.41 -23.89 47.15
N ASP A 434 62.93 -24.86 46.40
CA ASP A 434 62.87 -24.83 44.94
C ASP A 434 61.46 -25.16 44.43
N GLU A 435 60.74 -26.02 45.15
CA GLU A 435 59.32 -26.31 44.92
C GLU A 435 58.44 -25.10 45.28
N GLU A 436 58.66 -24.41 46.41
CA GLU A 436 57.99 -23.14 46.74
C GLU A 436 58.32 -22.03 45.73
N ALA A 437 59.55 -21.93 45.24
CA ALA A 437 59.93 -20.93 44.23
C ALA A 437 59.29 -21.20 42.86
N LEU A 438 59.16 -22.47 42.48
CA LEU A 438 58.42 -22.89 41.28
C LEU A 438 56.91 -22.71 41.49
N GLU A 439 56.37 -22.99 42.67
CA GLU A 439 54.98 -22.72 43.04
C GLU A 439 54.67 -21.22 43.00
N ASP A 440 55.58 -20.37 43.49
CA ASP A 440 55.50 -18.92 43.39
C ASP A 440 55.49 -18.45 41.92
N GLN A 441 56.33 -19.05 41.06
CA GLN A 441 56.33 -18.77 39.62
C GLN A 441 55.05 -19.23 38.94
N VAL A 442 54.56 -20.44 39.26
CA VAL A 442 53.28 -20.96 38.75
C VAL A 442 52.12 -20.10 39.22
N ARG A 443 52.16 -19.59 40.46
CA ARG A 443 51.16 -18.66 40.98
C ARG A 443 51.20 -17.32 40.25
N LYS A 444 52.39 -16.75 40.03
CA LYS A 444 52.58 -15.52 39.25
C LYS A 444 52.12 -15.66 37.81
N LEU A 445 52.51 -16.74 37.13
CA LEU A 445 52.03 -17.04 35.78
C LEU A 445 50.51 -17.29 35.76
N GLY A 446 49.96 -17.89 36.81
CA GLY A 446 48.52 -18.05 37.00
C GLY A 446 47.78 -16.74 37.25
N GLU A 447 48.40 -15.79 37.94
CA GLU A 447 47.91 -14.42 38.14
C GLU A 447 47.98 -13.61 36.84
N GLU A 448 49.08 -13.68 36.10
CA GLU A 448 49.24 -13.06 34.79
C GLU A 448 48.24 -13.63 33.78
N LEU A 449 48.03 -14.96 33.78
CA LEU A 449 47.03 -15.61 32.92
C LEU A 449 45.59 -15.23 33.31
N ARG A 450 45.32 -15.01 34.60
CA ARG A 450 44.05 -14.45 35.07
C ARG A 450 43.88 -13.00 34.64
N ALA A 451 44.91 -12.16 34.82
CA ALA A 451 44.88 -10.77 34.40
C ALA A 451 44.69 -10.62 32.87
N VAL A 452 45.33 -11.46 32.07
CA VAL A 452 45.13 -11.49 30.61
C VAL A 452 43.71 -11.92 30.24
N ARG A 453 43.12 -12.90 30.96
CA ARG A 453 41.71 -13.28 30.76
C ARG A 453 40.77 -12.15 31.14
N GLU A 454 40.98 -11.51 32.28
CA GLU A 454 40.17 -10.36 32.69
C GLU A 454 40.27 -9.21 31.68
N LEU A 455 41.46 -8.91 31.14
CA LEU A 455 41.60 -7.92 30.07
C LEU A 455 40.90 -8.33 28.77
N TYR A 456 40.99 -9.61 28.39
CA TYR A 456 40.29 -10.14 27.21
C TYR A 456 38.76 -10.08 27.39
N ASP A 457 38.26 -10.45 28.56
CA ASP A 457 36.83 -10.41 28.90
C ASP A 457 36.33 -8.96 28.91
N ASN A 458 37.11 -8.02 29.47
CA ASN A 458 36.81 -6.59 29.44
C ASN A 458 36.77 -6.03 28.01
N GLU A 459 37.73 -6.41 27.14
CA GLU A 459 37.70 -6.03 25.72
C GLU A 459 36.51 -6.67 25.00
N GLN A 460 36.14 -7.90 25.36
CA GLN A 460 34.97 -8.57 24.81
C GLN A 460 33.67 -7.89 25.27
N GLU A 461 33.58 -7.41 26.50
CA GLU A 461 32.46 -6.60 26.99
C GLU A 461 32.40 -5.23 26.32
N ARG A 462 33.54 -4.55 26.12
CA ARG A 462 33.61 -3.30 25.36
C ARG A 462 33.14 -3.47 23.92
N THR A 463 33.57 -4.54 23.26
CA THR A 463 33.11 -4.85 21.90
C THR A 463 31.61 -5.17 21.87
N ARG A 464 31.08 -5.93 22.83
CA ARG A 464 29.62 -6.16 22.96
C ARG A 464 28.86 -4.85 23.19
N ALA A 465 29.31 -4.00 24.10
CA ALA A 465 28.69 -2.69 24.35
C ALA A 465 28.71 -1.81 23.08
N SER A 466 29.84 -1.77 22.35
CA SER A 466 29.93 -1.03 21.09
C SER A 466 29.01 -1.59 19.99
N GLN A 467 28.80 -2.92 19.96
CA GLN A 467 27.85 -3.56 19.04
C GLN A 467 26.41 -3.23 19.42
N GLU A 468 26.07 -3.23 20.71
CA GLU A 468 24.76 -2.83 21.21
C GLU A 468 24.47 -1.35 20.89
N GLU A 469 25.42 -0.45 21.11
CA GLU A 469 25.32 0.96 20.72
C GLU A 469 25.15 1.12 19.20
N ALA A 470 25.91 0.36 18.39
CA ALA A 470 25.76 0.36 16.94
C ALA A 470 24.37 -0.13 16.50
N LEU A 471 23.82 -1.16 17.15
CA LEU A 471 22.47 -1.64 16.90
C LEU A 471 21.41 -0.61 17.34
N GLN A 472 21.62 0.06 18.48
CA GLN A 472 20.73 1.13 18.95
C GLN A 472 20.71 2.30 17.97
N LEU A 473 21.87 2.75 17.49
CA LEU A 473 21.97 3.80 16.47
C LEU A 473 21.37 3.35 15.15
N HIS A 474 21.59 2.09 14.74
CA HIS A 474 20.97 1.53 13.54
C HIS A 474 19.44 1.53 13.64
N ASN A 475 18.89 1.10 14.77
CA ASN A 475 17.45 1.13 15.04
C ASN A 475 16.91 2.57 15.05
N GLN A 476 17.65 3.52 15.63
CA GLN A 476 17.26 4.93 15.64
C GLN A 476 17.26 5.51 14.22
N VAL A 477 18.27 5.20 13.40
CA VAL A 477 18.31 5.58 11.98
C VAL A 477 17.18 4.92 11.20
N ALA A 478 16.86 3.66 11.48
CA ALA A 478 15.74 2.96 10.85
C ALA A 478 14.40 3.62 11.18
N LEU A 479 14.16 3.96 12.46
CA LEU A 479 12.96 4.68 12.89
C LEU A 479 12.86 6.06 12.23
N LEU A 480 13.94 6.85 12.26
CA LEU A 480 13.98 8.15 11.59
C LEU A 480 13.81 8.03 10.07
N SER A 481 14.30 6.95 9.45
CA SER A 481 14.10 6.69 8.02
C SER A 481 12.64 6.38 7.71
N VAL A 482 11.96 5.63 8.56
CA VAL A 482 10.51 5.37 8.47
C VAL A 482 9.72 6.67 8.64
N GLU A 483 10.04 7.48 9.65
CA GLU A 483 9.40 8.79 9.87
C GLU A 483 9.63 9.74 8.68
N LEU A 484 10.84 9.78 8.12
CA LEU A 484 11.12 10.56 6.91
C LEU A 484 10.35 10.02 5.70
N SER A 485 10.19 8.71 5.57
CA SER A 485 9.39 8.12 4.50
C SER A 485 7.90 8.45 4.65
N SER A 486 7.35 8.37 5.86
CA SER A 486 5.95 8.73 6.11
C SER A 486 5.69 10.21 5.90
N LEU A 487 6.61 11.09 6.34
CA LEU A 487 6.50 12.53 6.10
C LEU A 487 6.65 12.89 4.62
N ARG A 488 7.47 12.15 3.86
CA ARG A 488 7.57 12.29 2.40
C ARG A 488 6.29 11.85 1.72
N GLU A 489 5.72 10.71 2.10
CA GLU A 489 4.42 10.25 1.60
C GLU A 489 3.32 11.25 1.93
N ASP A 490 3.28 11.80 3.14
CA ASP A 490 2.29 12.82 3.52
C ASP A 490 2.49 14.13 2.74
N SER A 491 3.73 14.54 2.49
CA SER A 491 4.04 15.70 1.64
C SER A 491 3.63 15.46 0.18
N GLU A 492 3.87 14.26 -0.36
CA GLU A 492 3.45 13.86 -1.69
C GLU A 492 1.92 13.74 -1.79
N ARG A 493 1.24 13.22 -0.75
CA ARG A 493 -0.22 13.22 -0.65
C ARG A 493 -0.77 14.63 -0.63
N LEU A 494 -0.19 15.54 0.16
CA LEU A 494 -0.61 16.94 0.21
C LEU A 494 -0.32 17.66 -1.12
N ARG A 495 0.81 17.36 -1.77
CA ARG A 495 1.15 17.90 -3.09
C ARG A 495 0.20 17.38 -4.16
N ALA A 496 -0.11 16.09 -4.18
CA ALA A 496 -1.12 15.49 -5.06
C ALA A 496 -2.52 16.04 -4.78
N MET A 497 -2.88 16.24 -3.51
CA MET A 497 -4.14 16.90 -3.12
C MET A 497 -4.16 18.38 -3.52
N ALA A 498 -3.02 19.07 -3.56
CA ALA A 498 -2.90 20.46 -4.03
C ALA A 498 -2.84 20.55 -5.57
N GLU A 499 -2.33 19.54 -6.26
CA GLU A 499 -2.38 19.42 -7.72
C GLU A 499 -3.78 19.02 -8.21
N VAL A 500 -4.48 18.14 -7.48
CA VAL A 500 -5.90 17.81 -7.70
C VAL A 500 -6.82 18.96 -7.23
N ARG A 501 -6.45 19.66 -6.15
CA ARG A 501 -6.93 21.03 -5.86
C ARG A 501 -6.14 22.06 -6.66
N GLU A 502 -6.02 21.83 -7.97
CA GLU A 502 -6.16 22.95 -8.90
C GLU A 502 -7.26 23.86 -8.33
N PRO A 503 -7.07 25.18 -8.17
CA PRO A 503 -8.09 26.10 -7.68
C PRO A 503 -9.34 26.19 -8.60
N SER A 504 -9.57 25.19 -9.45
CA SER A 504 -10.38 25.27 -10.64
C SER A 504 -11.35 24.09 -10.82
N GLU A 505 -11.27 22.89 -10.24
CA GLU A 505 -12.26 21.84 -10.62
C GLU A 505 -13.68 22.10 -10.10
N GLN A 506 -13.83 22.35 -8.80
CA GLN A 506 -15.13 22.70 -8.22
C GLN A 506 -15.61 24.08 -8.70
N LEU A 507 -14.68 25.03 -8.87
CA LEU A 507 -14.97 26.36 -9.40
C LEU A 507 -15.35 26.31 -10.88
N GLN A 508 -14.68 25.50 -11.70
CA GLN A 508 -15.01 25.27 -13.11
C GLN A 508 -16.32 24.50 -13.22
N SER A 509 -16.60 23.53 -12.36
CA SER A 509 -17.91 22.87 -12.31
C SER A 509 -19.00 23.89 -12.02
N ALA A 510 -18.80 24.77 -11.02
CA ALA A 510 -19.75 25.83 -10.70
C ALA A 510 -19.89 26.87 -11.84
N ILE A 511 -18.81 27.18 -12.56
CA ILE A 511 -18.84 28.06 -13.75
C ILE A 511 -19.62 27.39 -14.88
N ARG A 512 -19.37 26.09 -15.16
CA ARG A 512 -20.12 25.31 -16.16
C ARG A 512 -21.61 25.25 -15.82
N ASP A 513 -21.95 24.98 -14.56
CA ASP A 513 -23.34 24.93 -14.09
C ASP A 513 -24.03 26.30 -14.22
N ARG A 514 -23.32 27.39 -13.90
CA ARG A 514 -23.81 28.76 -14.11
C ARG A 514 -24.04 29.05 -15.59
N ASP A 515 -23.10 28.68 -16.45
CA ASP A 515 -23.19 28.96 -17.88
C ASP A 515 -24.30 28.14 -18.54
N ASP A 516 -24.51 26.89 -18.12
CA ASP A 516 -25.65 26.04 -18.50
C ASP A 516 -27.00 26.63 -18.04
N ALA A 517 -27.04 27.17 -16.82
CA ALA A 517 -28.23 27.86 -16.32
C ALA A 517 -28.53 29.13 -17.11
N ILE A 518 -27.50 29.90 -17.49
CA ILE A 518 -27.64 31.09 -18.35
C ILE A 518 -28.14 30.68 -19.75
N ALA A 519 -27.62 29.60 -20.33
CA ALA A 519 -28.06 29.10 -21.63
C ALA A 519 -29.55 28.68 -21.58
N LYS A 520 -29.96 27.94 -20.54
CA LYS A 520 -31.36 27.57 -20.32
C LYS A 520 -32.26 28.80 -20.14
N LYS A 521 -31.81 29.79 -19.37
CA LYS A 521 -32.53 31.07 -19.20
C LYS A 521 -32.73 31.77 -20.54
N LYS A 522 -31.67 31.92 -21.35
CA LYS A 522 -31.75 32.53 -22.69
C LYS A 522 -32.70 31.75 -23.61
N ALA A 523 -32.68 30.42 -23.56
CA ALA A 523 -33.61 29.59 -24.33
C ALA A 523 -35.07 29.85 -23.95
N VAL A 524 -35.36 29.91 -22.64
CA VAL A 524 -36.70 30.26 -22.16
C VAL A 524 -37.10 31.69 -22.54
N GLU A 525 -36.17 32.65 -22.48
CA GLU A 525 -36.41 34.03 -22.91
C GLU A 525 -36.72 34.13 -24.42
N MET A 526 -36.05 33.32 -25.25
CA MET A 526 -36.35 33.23 -26.69
C MET A 526 -37.75 32.64 -26.95
N GLU A 527 -38.12 31.56 -26.26
CA GLU A 527 -39.48 31.00 -26.37
C GLU A 527 -40.54 31.97 -25.86
N LEU A 528 -40.26 32.72 -24.79
CA LEU A 528 -41.15 33.78 -24.29
C LEU A 528 -41.32 34.90 -25.33
N ALA A 529 -40.23 35.35 -25.95
CA ALA A 529 -40.28 36.36 -27.01
C ALA A 529 -41.07 35.86 -28.22
N LYS A 530 -40.91 34.59 -28.59
CA LYS A 530 -41.69 33.93 -29.64
C LYS A 530 -43.17 33.89 -29.30
N CYS A 531 -43.55 33.42 -28.11
CA CYS A 531 -44.94 33.44 -27.66
C CYS A 531 -45.54 34.86 -27.64
N LYS A 532 -44.74 35.88 -27.27
CA LYS A 532 -45.17 37.28 -27.32
C LYS A 532 -45.45 37.73 -28.75
N ILE A 533 -44.59 37.37 -29.71
CA ILE A 533 -44.82 37.64 -31.14
C ILE A 533 -46.09 36.92 -31.61
N ASP A 534 -46.27 35.65 -31.23
CA ASP A 534 -47.46 34.88 -31.60
C ASP A 534 -48.74 35.53 -31.06
N ILE A 535 -48.75 35.98 -29.80
CA ILE A 535 -49.87 36.73 -29.20
C ILE A 535 -50.11 38.05 -29.93
N MET A 536 -49.06 38.82 -30.24
CA MET A 536 -49.20 40.06 -30.99
C MET A 536 -49.77 39.81 -32.39
N SER A 537 -49.35 38.73 -33.05
CA SER A 537 -49.88 38.34 -34.36
C SER A 537 -51.35 37.92 -34.28
N LEU A 538 -51.73 37.16 -33.25
CA LEU A 538 -53.10 36.72 -33.03
C LEU A 538 -54.02 37.90 -32.67
N ASN A 539 -53.52 38.85 -31.87
CA ASN A 539 -54.25 40.09 -31.58
C ASN A 539 -54.46 40.93 -32.83
N SER A 540 -53.46 41.02 -33.72
CA SER A 540 -53.64 41.68 -35.03
C SER A 540 -54.72 40.98 -35.85
N GLN A 541 -54.66 39.64 -35.97
CA GLN A 541 -55.68 38.86 -36.68
C GLN A 541 -57.08 39.04 -36.07
N LEU A 542 -57.17 39.12 -34.74
CA LEU A 542 -58.43 39.37 -34.05
C LEU A 542 -58.96 40.78 -34.35
N LEU A 543 -58.11 41.80 -34.33
CA LEU A 543 -58.49 43.16 -34.69
C LEU A 543 -58.96 43.24 -36.14
N ASP A 544 -58.25 42.59 -37.07
CA ASP A 544 -58.64 42.50 -38.48
C ASP A 544 -59.99 41.79 -38.64
N ALA A 545 -60.22 40.67 -37.92
CA ALA A 545 -61.49 39.96 -37.92
C ALA A 545 -62.64 40.80 -37.34
N ILE A 546 -62.39 41.57 -36.28
CA ILE A 546 -63.37 42.51 -35.71
C ILE A 546 -63.68 43.60 -36.72
N GLN A 547 -62.67 44.19 -37.38
CA GLN A 547 -62.86 45.19 -38.43
C GLN A 547 -63.66 44.63 -39.61
N GLN A 548 -63.34 43.43 -40.08
CA GLN A 548 -64.10 42.75 -41.12
C GLN A 548 -65.56 42.53 -40.69
N LYS A 549 -65.79 42.04 -39.46
CA LYS A 549 -67.15 41.85 -38.94
C LYS A 549 -67.91 43.17 -38.81
N LEU A 550 -67.24 44.25 -38.36
CA LEU A 550 -67.81 45.59 -38.29
C LEU A 550 -68.21 46.07 -39.69
N ASN A 551 -67.33 45.94 -40.67
CA ASN A 551 -67.58 46.30 -42.06
C ASN A 551 -68.77 45.52 -42.64
N LEU A 552 -68.82 44.20 -42.39
CA LEU A 552 -69.95 43.37 -42.81
C LEU A 552 -71.26 43.76 -42.11
N SER A 553 -71.21 44.10 -40.81
CA SER A 553 -72.40 44.60 -40.10
C SER A 553 -72.87 45.95 -40.63
N GLN A 554 -71.94 46.87 -40.93
CA GLN A 554 -72.27 48.17 -41.55
C GLN A 554 -72.85 47.98 -42.95
N GLN A 555 -72.29 47.05 -43.75
CA GLN A 555 -72.86 46.67 -45.04
C GLN A 555 -74.28 46.12 -44.86
N LEU A 556 -74.50 45.19 -43.91
CA LEU A 556 -75.83 44.64 -43.63
C LEU A 556 -76.83 45.72 -43.17
N GLU A 557 -76.41 46.66 -42.33
CA GLU A 557 -77.24 47.82 -41.94
C GLU A 557 -77.56 48.71 -43.16
N ALA A 558 -76.58 48.95 -44.03
CA ALA A 558 -76.77 49.67 -45.29
C ALA A 558 -77.71 48.93 -46.26
N TRP A 559 -77.74 47.60 -46.26
CA TRP A 559 -78.71 46.79 -47.01
C TRP A 559 -80.09 46.75 -46.33
N GLN A 560 -80.15 46.85 -45.01
CA GLN A 560 -81.42 46.95 -44.26
C GLN A 560 -82.08 48.32 -44.43
N TRP A 561 -81.34 49.39 -44.68
CA TRP A 561 -81.89 50.74 -44.92
C TRP A 561 -82.87 50.80 -46.10
N PRO A 562 -82.57 50.24 -47.29
CA PRO A 562 -83.53 50.08 -48.38
C PRO A 562 -84.72 49.19 -48.01
N PHE A 563 -84.49 48.11 -47.25
CA PHE A 563 -85.54 47.17 -46.85
C PHE A 563 -86.52 47.78 -45.83
N LEU A 564 -86.03 48.61 -44.90
CA LEU A 564 -86.82 49.38 -43.95
C LEU A 564 -87.48 50.59 -44.62
N SER A 565 -86.77 51.28 -45.53
CA SER A 565 -87.34 52.37 -46.35
C SER A 565 -88.50 51.86 -47.21
N PHE A 566 -88.38 50.66 -47.79
CA PHE A 566 -89.47 50.01 -48.54
C PHE A 566 -90.69 49.68 -47.65
N ARG A 567 -90.49 49.46 -46.35
CA ARG A 567 -91.56 49.17 -45.40
C ARG A 567 -92.29 50.42 -44.88
N THR A 568 -91.72 51.62 -45.05
CA THR A 568 -92.27 52.88 -44.51
C THR A 568 -92.71 53.91 -45.58
N THR A 569 -92.54 53.65 -46.87
CA THR A 569 -93.05 54.52 -47.95
C THR A 569 -94.35 54.01 -48.57
N PRO A 570 -95.40 54.84 -48.73
CA PRO A 570 -96.66 54.44 -49.35
C PRO A 570 -96.51 54.09 -50.84
N LEU A 571 -97.30 53.09 -51.23
CA LEU A 571 -97.32 52.37 -52.50
C LEU A 571 -97.77 53.20 -53.72
N TRP A 572 -97.02 54.21 -54.18
CA TRP A 572 -97.29 54.87 -55.48
C TRP A 572 -95.97 55.26 -56.17
N TYR A 573 -95.80 54.80 -57.42
CA TYR A 573 -94.64 54.86 -58.35
C TYR A 573 -93.70 53.63 -58.33
N PRO A 574 -93.32 53.09 -59.51
CA PRO A 574 -92.25 52.11 -59.63
C PRO A 574 -90.89 52.83 -59.73
N PRO A 575 -89.94 52.59 -58.80
CA PRO A 575 -88.55 53.02 -58.96
C PRO A 575 -87.63 51.82 -59.25
N PRO A 576 -86.41 52.08 -59.72
CA PRO A 576 -85.78 51.34 -60.79
C PRO A 576 -84.85 50.21 -60.32
N ALA A 577 -84.64 49.25 -61.22
CA ALA A 577 -83.54 48.29 -61.33
C ALA A 577 -82.62 48.11 -60.09
N PHE A 578 -83.15 47.50 -59.03
CA PHE A 578 -82.33 47.06 -57.90
C PHE A 578 -81.43 45.86 -58.28
N GLU A 579 -81.85 45.07 -59.29
CA GLU A 579 -81.06 43.94 -59.79
C GLU A 579 -79.81 44.38 -60.56
N ASP A 580 -79.87 45.43 -61.39
CA ASP A 580 -78.71 45.87 -62.18
C ASP A 580 -77.61 46.50 -61.31
N ASP A 581 -77.98 47.22 -60.25
CA ASP A 581 -77.01 47.78 -59.30
C ASP A 581 -76.39 46.69 -58.40
N MET A 582 -77.18 45.69 -58.00
CA MET A 582 -76.67 44.50 -57.32
C MET A 582 -75.67 43.72 -58.20
N HIS A 583 -75.99 43.52 -59.47
CA HIS A 583 -75.09 42.83 -60.40
C HIS A 583 -73.80 43.63 -60.66
N ARG A 584 -73.87 44.96 -60.82
CA ARG A 584 -72.66 45.81 -60.93
C ARG A 584 -71.77 45.75 -59.69
N VAL A 585 -72.35 45.76 -58.49
CA VAL A 585 -71.59 45.70 -57.23
C VAL A 585 -70.94 44.33 -57.03
N ILE A 586 -71.62 43.25 -57.43
CA ILE A 586 -71.06 41.89 -57.41
C ILE A 586 -69.88 41.76 -58.38
N ASP A 587 -70.02 42.29 -59.60
CA ASP A 587 -68.93 42.27 -60.60
C ASP A 587 -67.75 43.12 -60.16
N GLN A 588 -67.99 44.27 -59.50
CA GLN A 588 -66.94 45.13 -58.95
C GLN A 588 -66.18 44.44 -57.79
N GLN A 589 -66.88 43.74 -56.88
CA GLN A 589 -66.25 42.99 -55.79
C GLN A 589 -65.49 41.74 -56.26
N LEU A 590 -65.94 41.11 -57.35
CA LEU A 590 -65.20 40.02 -57.99
C LEU A 590 -63.89 40.53 -58.60
N MET A 591 -63.89 41.70 -59.23
CA MET A 591 -62.67 42.31 -59.80
C MET A 591 -61.66 42.74 -58.73
N ASP A 592 -62.11 43.27 -57.59
CA ASP A 592 -61.22 43.63 -56.47
C ASP A 592 -60.66 42.39 -55.76
N LYS A 593 -61.47 41.34 -55.54
CA LYS A 593 -60.98 40.07 -54.99
C LYS A 593 -59.92 39.41 -55.87
N HIS A 594 -60.09 39.46 -57.19
CA HIS A 594 -59.06 38.97 -58.10
C HIS A 594 -57.78 39.82 -58.01
N GLN A 595 -57.85 41.14 -57.90
CA GLN A 595 -56.65 41.98 -57.73
C GLN A 595 -55.88 41.70 -56.43
N ASP A 596 -56.56 41.42 -55.33
CA ASP A 596 -55.93 41.08 -54.05
C ASP A 596 -55.30 39.67 -54.06
N GLU A 597 -55.91 38.70 -54.74
CA GLU A 597 -55.33 37.38 -54.97
C GLU A 597 -54.06 37.43 -55.84
N TRP A 598 -53.97 38.37 -56.80
CA TRP A 598 -52.79 38.55 -57.65
C TRP A 598 -51.65 39.34 -56.98
N ARG A 599 -51.87 40.02 -55.83
CA ARG A 599 -50.80 40.71 -55.08
C ARG A 599 -49.99 39.80 -54.16
N VAL A 600 -50.42 38.57 -53.90
CA VAL A 600 -49.66 37.60 -53.11
C VAL A 600 -48.87 36.68 -54.03
N SER A 601 -47.71 37.15 -54.50
CA SER A 601 -46.74 36.32 -55.25
C SER A 601 -45.76 35.63 -54.29
N PRO A 602 -45.48 34.32 -54.41
CA PRO A 602 -44.53 33.62 -53.56
C PRO A 602 -43.16 33.57 -54.24
N TYR A 603 -42.27 34.54 -53.98
CA TYR A 603 -40.83 34.36 -54.21
C TYR A 603 -40.01 35.28 -53.32
N SER A 604 -39.29 34.70 -52.35
CA SER A 604 -37.91 35.03 -51.99
C SER A 604 -37.42 34.08 -50.88
N PHE A 605 -37.04 32.86 -51.27
CA PHE A 605 -36.17 32.01 -50.46
C PHE A 605 -35.04 31.47 -51.34
N SER A 606 -33.86 32.09 -51.21
CA SER A 606 -32.51 31.66 -51.64
C SER A 606 -31.67 32.94 -51.78
N GLY A 607 -30.49 33.16 -51.19
CA GLY A 607 -29.57 32.35 -50.41
C GLY A 607 -28.21 33.10 -50.44
N GLY A 608 -27.41 33.05 -49.36
CA GLY A 608 -26.10 33.72 -49.34
C GLY A 608 -25.21 33.21 -48.21
N SER A 609 -24.14 32.51 -48.58
CA SER A 609 -23.23 31.70 -47.77
C SER A 609 -21.91 32.40 -47.37
N GLY A 610 -21.29 31.96 -46.26
CA GLY A 610 -19.86 32.08 -45.93
C GLY A 610 -19.66 32.02 -44.41
N GLY A 611 -19.10 30.98 -43.76
CA GLY A 611 -17.73 30.43 -43.85
C GLY A 611 -16.78 31.31 -43.02
N ARG A 612 -15.96 30.89 -42.04
CA ARG A 612 -15.49 29.60 -41.49
C ARG A 612 -14.67 29.92 -40.22
N GLY A 613 -14.59 29.01 -39.25
CA GLY A 613 -13.56 28.98 -38.19
C GLY A 613 -13.66 27.68 -37.38
N GLY A 614 -12.68 26.76 -37.53
CA GLY A 614 -12.70 25.38 -36.99
C GLY A 614 -12.26 25.24 -35.51
N PRO A 615 -11.76 24.08 -35.02
CA PRO A 615 -11.48 22.80 -35.72
C PRO A 615 -12.02 21.52 -35.01
N SER A 616 -11.60 20.38 -35.56
CA SER A 616 -12.19 19.03 -35.58
C SER A 616 -11.83 18.00 -34.48
N ALA A 617 -12.73 17.01 -34.37
CA ALA A 617 -12.56 15.56 -34.13
C ALA A 617 -12.81 14.98 -32.70
N PRO A 618 -13.19 13.69 -32.54
CA PRO A 618 -13.71 12.70 -33.51
C PRO A 618 -15.01 11.97 -33.09
N ALA A 619 -15.63 11.29 -34.06
CA ALA A 619 -16.74 10.37 -33.85
C ALA A 619 -16.30 9.05 -33.18
N SER A 620 -17.12 8.54 -32.25
CA SER A 620 -16.98 7.21 -31.66
C SER A 620 -18.19 6.32 -31.93
N ARG A 621 -17.84 5.10 -32.32
CA ARG A 621 -18.56 3.83 -32.50
C ARG A 621 -19.90 3.64 -31.79
N ARG A 622 -20.88 3.20 -32.59
CA ARG A 622 -21.44 1.84 -32.59
C ARG A 622 -21.60 1.17 -31.21
N THR A 623 -22.85 1.09 -30.75
CA THR A 623 -23.30 0.07 -29.79
C THR A 623 -24.47 -0.73 -30.36
N ARG A 624 -24.31 -2.05 -30.24
CA ARG A 624 -25.17 -3.16 -30.64
C ARG A 624 -26.01 -3.60 -29.43
N ARG A 625 -27.33 -3.76 -29.60
CA ARG A 625 -28.25 -4.69 -28.90
C ARG A 625 -29.48 -4.81 -29.82
N GLN A 626 -29.73 -5.90 -30.55
CA GLN A 626 -30.14 -7.27 -30.20
C GLN A 626 -31.51 -7.38 -29.50
N ALA A 627 -32.53 -7.73 -30.29
CA ALA A 627 -33.69 -8.59 -30.01
C ALA A 627 -34.42 -8.79 -31.36
N ASP A 628 -34.31 -9.94 -32.01
CA ASP A 628 -35.03 -11.22 -31.80
C ASP A 628 -36.38 -11.28 -32.55
N GLY A 629 -36.62 -12.39 -33.25
CA GLY A 629 -37.79 -12.58 -34.12
C GLY A 629 -37.58 -13.54 -35.28
N ASP A 630 -37.12 -14.76 -34.98
CA ASP A 630 -37.02 -15.89 -35.89
C ASP A 630 -38.35 -16.24 -36.56
N LYS A 631 -38.30 -16.46 -37.89
CA LYS A 631 -39.28 -17.26 -38.64
C LYS A 631 -38.54 -18.06 -39.69
N LYS A 632 -38.48 -19.38 -39.53
CA LYS A 632 -38.49 -20.40 -40.59
C LYS A 632 -38.11 -21.75 -40.03
N LEU A 633 -39.05 -22.68 -40.00
CA LEU A 633 -38.93 -24.15 -40.03
C LEU A 633 -40.39 -24.64 -40.18
N PHE A 634 -40.82 -25.60 -40.99
CA PHE A 634 -40.23 -26.62 -41.87
C PHE A 634 -41.37 -27.06 -42.80
N SER A 635 -41.07 -27.59 -43.99
CA SER A 635 -42.01 -28.50 -44.66
C SER A 635 -41.30 -29.63 -45.37
N PHE A 636 -41.96 -30.79 -45.27
CA PHE A 636 -41.84 -32.02 -46.05
C PHE A 636 -40.88 -33.12 -45.57
N PHE A 637 -41.51 -34.13 -44.93
CA PHE A 637 -41.42 -35.51 -45.41
C PHE A 637 -42.83 -35.96 -45.83
N LYS A 638 -42.98 -36.45 -47.06
CA LYS A 638 -44.13 -37.25 -47.49
C LYS A 638 -43.59 -38.54 -48.09
N LYS A 639 -44.14 -39.66 -47.62
CA LYS A 639 -43.87 -41.01 -48.10
C LYS A 639 -44.98 -41.39 -49.10
N ASN A 640 -44.55 -42.12 -50.13
CA ASN A 640 -45.26 -42.60 -51.33
C ASN A 640 -45.18 -41.66 -52.53
#